data_AF-A0A1Q6M3M5-F1
#
_entry.id   AF-A0A1Q6M3M5-F1
#
_cell.length_a   1.000
_cell.length_b   1.000
_cell.length_c   1.000
_cell.angle_alpha   90.00
_cell.angle_beta   90.00
_cell.angle_gamma   90.00
#
_symmetry.space_group_name_H-M   'P 1'
#
loop_
_entity.id
_entity.type
_entity.pdbx_description
1 polymer ?
#
loop_
_entity_poly.entity_id
_entity_poly.type
_entity_poly.pdbx_seq_one_letter_code
_entity_poly.pdbx_strand_id
1 'polypeptide(L)'
;MKVALIQISDIHLATKRDYDRINILDRFNFFDDAVFNDVTNFVLILSGDLAASGEYANYNYIGKMIKEIKNKVKQKCNKDIKVIAVPGNHDLTFKPEELEQQKDIDFNPNYENDLVKEENRFKNYKNFCNSYSIPCVNFVRNYELKLSDELNIEFVLINSSYFSRFKHIDYGKHYIPYDQIHTISRQTSCDIKIGVIHHTMQWFEQSTKIALNNLIKDNLQVLFVGHEHVFEIQQTISNGENFDVLTVNGGAFYDKNDMNSVFNICILDSSSGLFSVNKASWNNAKKIYEFKNVDSKILSLSKGNKKFIIKNDKNNELNYLAKDRNVETFYMFPDMKYQVKENDEYKDFEIHQLQEFIEKIQDKKVVEIIGKNHNGKTALAKYLFLYYHRHTKLTPIVLDAIECQGKYDNWEKETFESYYEENKYDDFLRLKSNEKILIIDNFHLLKKDSKLISLIKVWMDKYFKIIIIQDKNTPGKLSDDIQDLFEEDGQKIKFEILNLKPSKRKKLIYNICKNDKMYVSESQIKTEMNEIEQFLRLQPSFIKFNPDLIMKLTSKYIESDDKSKINVFHDVFRASIVDNIKKGFPSDVQLGSVLLSKIAFQVYINKEYPFCRNVIDEVVTKYNEEYGGGVEDIDEIYDNLKKTGIIKKTNNNKLIFESNNHLSYFIAKEIQRQKNDDNDYAVYDELVRNISTGINGDIILYLSLLENNIRESLKIVEASKNNLINVNQIQLCDLYSNKSSSVTVISNQETENIRYEQNEQRTEKYEEEEFNDIEKVNFFDSDSLTPEQKTISNAFSYLELNCKLFSNFYRNLKLNYKNELVELLYIQSNQILNLLIAPFVKQYDEIRDLVIQKMISDMSKKSLTSEDEIRKKCENLFEKMFIFIEYNTIIDVYNVTSILSTCKQNIDWLIKYNKFEANDLTILLNLLFIQRKNKEMFYDKIKDFYKKSTSIVIKDLIKAIFNRYLISNNINISKEEYSVISTLQLNKKDVQIQQYKERMLNEKCNMD
;
A
#
# COMPACT_ATOMS: atom_id res chain seq x y z
N MET A 1 18.22 -11.42 -21.93
CA MET A 1 17.95 -11.12 -23.36
C MET A 1 16.69 -10.27 -23.45
N LYS A 2 16.68 -9.18 -24.24
CA LYS A 2 15.49 -8.31 -24.43
C LYS A 2 14.85 -8.48 -25.81
N VAL A 3 13.52 -8.57 -25.84
CA VAL A 3 12.70 -8.68 -27.06
C VAL A 3 11.75 -7.49 -27.17
N ALA A 4 11.75 -6.82 -28.32
CA ALA A 4 10.76 -5.79 -28.64
C ALA A 4 9.60 -6.38 -29.44
N LEU A 5 8.39 -6.26 -28.89
CA LEU A 5 7.11 -6.55 -29.54
C LEU A 5 6.48 -5.22 -29.96
N ILE A 6 6.48 -4.93 -31.25
CA ILE A 6 5.97 -3.67 -31.82
C ILE A 6 4.57 -3.94 -32.37
N GLN A 7 3.54 -3.43 -31.71
CA GLN A 7 2.15 -3.59 -32.13
C GLN A 7 1.70 -2.39 -32.95
N ILE A 8 1.26 -2.62 -34.18
CA ILE A 8 0.66 -1.65 -35.08
C ILE A 8 -0.73 -2.16 -35.49
N SER A 9 -1.74 -1.29 -35.39
CA SER A 9 -3.14 -1.57 -35.72
C SER A 9 -3.74 -0.47 -36.57
N ASP A 10 -4.84 -0.74 -37.26
CA ASP A 10 -5.73 0.27 -37.85
C ASP A 10 -4.95 1.22 -38.80
N ILE A 11 -4.37 0.61 -39.84
CA ILE A 11 -3.50 1.27 -40.82
C ILE A 11 -4.30 1.79 -42.01
N HIS A 12 -5.34 1.05 -42.44
CA HIS A 12 -6.28 1.41 -43.52
C HIS A 12 -5.63 1.97 -44.81
N LEU A 13 -4.53 1.37 -45.27
CA LEU A 13 -3.85 1.84 -46.49
C LEU A 13 -4.66 1.49 -47.74
N ALA A 14 -5.07 2.52 -48.51
CA ALA A 14 -5.80 2.34 -49.76
C ALA A 14 -4.96 2.68 -51.01
N THR A 15 -4.25 3.81 -50.97
CA THR A 15 -3.63 4.43 -52.14
C THR A 15 -2.17 4.80 -51.93
N LYS A 16 -1.47 5.11 -53.02
CA LYS A 16 -0.13 5.72 -52.97
C LYS A 16 -0.14 7.03 -52.19
N ARG A 17 -1.20 7.83 -52.28
CA ARG A 17 -1.32 9.08 -51.53
C ARG A 17 -1.38 8.84 -50.02
N ASP A 18 -2.09 7.80 -49.58
CA ASP A 18 -2.13 7.41 -48.16
C ASP A 18 -0.75 6.97 -47.70
N TYR A 19 -0.08 6.12 -48.49
CA TYR A 19 1.29 5.70 -48.25
C TYR A 19 2.28 6.87 -48.13
N ASP A 20 2.24 7.80 -49.09
CA ASP A 20 3.11 8.98 -49.14
C ASP A 20 2.79 9.96 -48.00
N ARG A 21 1.51 10.11 -47.61
CA ARG A 21 1.08 10.98 -46.49
C ARG A 21 1.53 10.48 -45.12
N ILE A 22 1.61 9.17 -44.93
CA ILE A 22 2.18 8.60 -43.70
C ILE A 22 3.66 9.00 -43.59
N ASN A 23 4.34 9.37 -44.70
CA ASN A 23 5.76 9.70 -44.74
C ASN A 23 6.58 8.72 -43.89
N ILE A 24 6.41 7.44 -44.26
CA ILE A 24 6.89 6.23 -43.59
C ILE A 24 8.37 6.36 -43.21
N LEU A 25 9.21 7.01 -44.02
CA LEU A 25 10.63 7.18 -43.73
C LEU A 25 10.93 8.00 -42.46
N ASP A 26 10.14 9.04 -42.17
CA ASP A 26 10.30 9.85 -40.96
C ASP A 26 9.62 9.19 -39.75
N ARG A 27 8.47 8.55 -39.97
CA ARG A 27 7.72 7.85 -38.91
C ARG A 27 8.39 6.55 -38.44
N PHE A 28 9.35 5.98 -39.17
CA PHE A 28 10.12 4.81 -38.71
C PHE A 28 11.54 5.16 -38.24
N ASN A 29 11.87 6.44 -38.00
CA ASN A 29 13.16 6.85 -37.40
C ASN A 29 13.22 6.65 -35.88
N PHE A 30 12.18 6.07 -35.28
CA PHE A 30 12.06 5.93 -33.83
C PHE A 30 12.95 4.82 -33.24
N PHE A 31 13.60 4.00 -34.09
CA PHE A 31 14.55 2.96 -33.65
C PHE A 31 15.85 3.53 -33.05
N ASP A 32 16.07 4.85 -33.15
CA ASP A 32 17.19 5.54 -32.49
C ASP A 32 16.91 5.86 -31.01
N ASP A 33 15.70 5.55 -30.52
CA ASP A 33 15.32 5.80 -29.14
C ASP A 33 15.94 4.82 -28.14
N ALA A 34 16.23 5.30 -26.92
CA ALA A 34 16.81 4.52 -25.84
C ALA A 34 15.98 3.30 -25.43
N VAL A 35 14.67 3.28 -25.69
CA VAL A 35 13.80 2.11 -25.44
C VAL A 35 14.27 0.85 -26.18
N PHE A 36 15.00 1.00 -27.29
CA PHE A 36 15.55 -0.14 -28.06
C PHE A 36 16.97 -0.54 -27.66
N ASN A 37 17.58 0.13 -26.67
CA ASN A 37 18.90 -0.25 -26.18
C ASN A 37 18.90 -1.69 -25.66
N ASP A 38 19.94 -2.44 -26.02
CA ASP A 38 20.13 -3.85 -25.67
C ASP A 38 19.04 -4.82 -26.16
N VAL A 39 18.12 -4.35 -27.03
CA VAL A 39 17.14 -5.21 -27.67
C VAL A 39 17.84 -6.11 -28.68
N THR A 40 17.68 -7.41 -28.46
CA THR A 40 18.35 -8.43 -29.28
C THR A 40 17.48 -8.92 -30.43
N ASN A 41 16.15 -8.94 -30.23
CA ASN A 41 15.18 -9.54 -31.14
C ASN A 41 13.94 -8.66 -31.28
N PHE A 42 13.34 -8.66 -32.48
CA PHE A 42 12.21 -7.81 -32.84
C PHE A 42 11.07 -8.64 -33.45
N VAL A 43 9.84 -8.36 -33.01
CA VAL A 43 8.61 -8.91 -33.58
C VAL A 43 7.65 -7.76 -33.88
N LEU A 44 7.23 -7.63 -35.13
CA LEU A 44 6.17 -6.75 -35.58
C LEU A 44 4.84 -7.49 -35.51
N ILE A 45 3.91 -6.97 -34.72
CA ILE A 45 2.57 -7.49 -34.50
C ILE A 45 1.58 -6.58 -35.23
N LEU A 46 0.91 -7.10 -36.24
CA LEU A 46 -0.12 -6.40 -37.00
C LEU A 46 -1.50 -6.87 -36.52
N SER A 47 -2.18 -6.08 -35.67
CA SER A 47 -3.40 -6.49 -34.96
C SER A 47 -4.71 -6.20 -35.70
N GLY A 48 -4.69 -6.19 -37.03
CA GLY A 48 -5.86 -6.04 -37.90
C GLY A 48 -6.05 -4.65 -38.51
N ASP A 49 -7.00 -4.56 -39.43
CA ASP A 49 -7.33 -3.40 -40.26
C ASP A 49 -6.12 -2.81 -40.99
N LEU A 50 -5.43 -3.70 -41.71
CA LEU A 50 -4.23 -3.35 -42.46
C LEU A 50 -4.60 -2.63 -43.76
N ALA A 51 -5.44 -3.28 -44.56
CA ALA A 51 -6.01 -2.72 -45.78
C ALA A 51 -7.22 -1.83 -45.48
N ALA A 52 -7.56 -0.93 -46.41
CA ALA A 52 -8.77 -0.11 -46.27
C ALA A 52 -10.05 -0.87 -46.67
N SER A 53 -9.94 -1.83 -47.59
CA SER A 53 -11.10 -2.56 -48.14
C SER A 53 -10.77 -3.99 -48.60
N GLY A 54 -9.68 -4.58 -48.09
CA GLY A 54 -9.25 -5.94 -48.41
C GLY A 54 -8.87 -6.17 -49.88
N GLU A 55 -8.75 -5.12 -50.68
CA GLU A 55 -8.41 -5.22 -52.09
C GLU A 55 -6.93 -5.57 -52.29
N TYR A 56 -6.62 -6.38 -53.31
CA TYR A 56 -5.24 -6.80 -53.60
C TYR A 56 -4.27 -5.62 -53.71
N ALA A 57 -4.72 -4.52 -54.31
CA ALA A 57 -3.90 -3.31 -54.47
C ALA A 57 -3.50 -2.65 -53.13
N ASN A 58 -4.32 -2.78 -52.09
CA ASN A 58 -4.03 -2.22 -50.76
C ASN A 58 -2.80 -2.92 -50.12
N TYR A 59 -2.75 -4.25 -50.23
CA TYR A 59 -1.67 -5.06 -49.67
C TYR A 59 -0.31 -4.82 -50.32
N ASN A 60 -0.25 -4.28 -51.54
CA ASN A 60 1.01 -3.83 -52.14
C ASN A 60 1.68 -2.72 -51.33
N TYR A 61 0.89 -1.80 -50.75
CA TYR A 61 1.40 -0.71 -49.92
C TYR A 61 1.78 -1.19 -48.53
N ILE A 62 0.97 -2.08 -47.93
CA ILE A 62 1.31 -2.74 -46.64
C ILE A 62 2.64 -3.51 -46.77
N GLY A 63 2.81 -4.25 -47.86
CA GLY A 63 4.03 -4.97 -48.14
C GLY A 63 5.27 -4.08 -48.31
N LYS A 64 5.12 -2.90 -48.92
CA LYS A 64 6.19 -1.89 -48.98
C LYS A 64 6.53 -1.35 -47.59
N MET A 65 5.53 -1.03 -46.78
CA MET A 65 5.73 -0.56 -45.40
C MET A 65 6.51 -1.59 -44.57
N ILE A 66 6.15 -2.88 -44.64
CA ILE A 66 6.87 -3.96 -43.93
C ILE A 66 8.33 -4.06 -44.39
N LYS A 67 8.59 -3.91 -45.69
CA LYS A 67 9.97 -3.92 -46.21
C LYS A 67 10.78 -2.73 -45.68
N GLU A 68 10.18 -1.55 -45.62
CA GLU A 68 10.85 -0.36 -45.07
C GLU A 68 11.17 -0.50 -43.57
N ILE A 69 10.23 -1.03 -42.77
CA ILE A 69 10.48 -1.34 -41.35
C ILE A 69 11.62 -2.34 -41.21
N LYS A 70 11.60 -3.44 -41.98
CA LYS A 70 12.67 -4.45 -41.99
C LYS A 70 14.03 -3.84 -42.30
N ASN A 71 14.10 -2.99 -43.34
CA ASN A 71 15.34 -2.33 -43.73
C ASN A 71 15.84 -1.37 -42.65
N LYS A 72 14.95 -0.61 -42.00
CA LYS A 72 15.31 0.31 -40.91
C LYS A 72 15.85 -0.41 -39.68
N VAL A 73 15.20 -1.48 -39.23
CA VAL A 73 15.70 -2.32 -38.13
C VAL A 73 17.06 -2.92 -38.48
N LYS A 74 17.24 -3.38 -39.73
CA LYS A 74 18.52 -3.91 -40.19
C LYS A 74 19.60 -2.84 -40.22
N GLN A 75 19.28 -1.63 -40.70
CA GLN A 75 20.23 -0.52 -40.78
C GLN A 75 20.64 0.00 -39.40
N LYS A 76 19.70 0.14 -38.46
CA LYS A 76 19.92 0.77 -37.16
C LYS A 76 20.37 -0.20 -36.08
N CYS A 77 19.81 -1.40 -36.04
CA CYS A 77 20.07 -2.38 -34.98
C CYS A 77 20.92 -3.57 -35.46
N ASN A 78 21.17 -3.70 -36.77
CA ASN A 78 21.79 -4.89 -37.38
C ASN A 78 21.08 -6.21 -37.01
N LYS A 79 19.76 -6.14 -36.81
CA LYS A 79 18.90 -7.28 -36.49
C LYS A 79 17.83 -7.49 -37.56
N ASP A 80 17.24 -8.69 -37.57
CA ASP A 80 16.06 -8.98 -38.38
C ASP A 80 14.79 -8.82 -37.53
N ILE A 81 13.67 -8.56 -38.18
CA ILE A 81 12.35 -8.47 -37.54
C ILE A 81 11.40 -9.53 -38.10
N LYS A 82 10.75 -10.27 -37.19
CA LYS A 82 9.71 -11.24 -37.52
C LYS A 82 8.36 -10.53 -37.59
N VAL A 83 7.45 -11.01 -38.42
CA VAL A 83 6.14 -10.37 -38.62
C VAL A 83 5.05 -11.39 -38.35
N ILE A 84 4.10 -11.03 -37.51
CA ILE A 84 2.85 -11.75 -37.29
C ILE A 84 1.69 -10.82 -37.56
N ALA A 85 0.57 -11.37 -38.03
CA ALA A 85 -0.61 -10.58 -38.34
C ALA A 85 -1.89 -11.36 -38.04
N VAL A 86 -2.94 -10.63 -37.67
CA VAL A 86 -4.34 -11.09 -37.73
C VAL A 86 -5.13 -10.11 -38.60
N PRO A 87 -6.20 -10.56 -39.29
CA PRO A 87 -7.02 -9.66 -40.09
C PRO A 87 -8.07 -8.93 -39.23
N GLY A 88 -8.42 -7.72 -39.64
CA GLY A 88 -9.59 -6.98 -39.16
C GLY A 88 -10.74 -6.98 -40.18
N ASN A 89 -11.83 -6.27 -39.89
CA ASN A 89 -13.01 -6.25 -40.75
C ASN A 89 -12.74 -5.54 -42.10
N HIS A 90 -11.79 -4.60 -42.14
CA HIS A 90 -11.37 -3.94 -43.38
C HIS A 90 -10.40 -4.77 -44.23
N ASP A 91 -9.91 -5.90 -43.74
CA ASP A 91 -9.06 -6.82 -44.49
C ASP A 91 -9.85 -7.81 -45.35
N LEU A 92 -11.18 -7.84 -45.19
CA LEU A 92 -12.12 -8.62 -46.01
C LEU A 92 -12.48 -7.87 -47.30
N THR A 93 -12.59 -8.62 -48.41
CA THR A 93 -13.11 -8.08 -49.67
C THR A 93 -14.64 -8.21 -49.74
N PHE A 94 -15.35 -7.09 -49.80
CA PHE A 94 -16.81 -7.04 -49.95
C PHE A 94 -17.20 -6.63 -51.36
N LYS A 95 -18.26 -7.24 -51.92
CA LYS A 95 -18.80 -6.79 -53.21
C LYS A 95 -19.61 -5.50 -53.05
N PRO A 96 -19.69 -4.63 -54.07
CA PRO A 96 -20.47 -3.39 -54.00
C PRO A 96 -21.93 -3.60 -53.56
N GLU A 97 -22.59 -4.62 -54.10
CA GLU A 97 -23.98 -5.01 -53.76
C GLU A 97 -24.12 -5.36 -52.27
N GLU A 98 -23.11 -5.98 -51.67
CA GLU A 98 -23.11 -6.36 -50.26
C GLU A 98 -22.91 -5.15 -49.33
N LEU A 99 -22.12 -4.16 -49.76
CA LEU A 99 -21.93 -2.91 -49.03
C LEU A 99 -23.23 -2.07 -49.01
N GLU A 100 -24.04 -2.16 -50.06
CA GLU A 100 -25.36 -1.51 -50.12
C GLU A 100 -26.40 -2.21 -49.22
N GLN A 101 -26.35 -3.55 -49.14
CA GLN A 101 -27.22 -4.37 -48.28
C GLN A 101 -26.90 -4.27 -46.77
N GLN A 102 -25.70 -3.82 -46.39
CA GLN A 102 -25.30 -3.57 -45.00
C GLN A 102 -25.96 -2.32 -44.35
N LYS A 103 -27.13 -1.89 -44.85
CA LYS A 103 -27.95 -0.84 -44.23
C LYS A 103 -29.07 -1.41 -43.33
N ASP A 104 -29.36 -2.70 -43.41
CA ASP A 104 -30.38 -3.37 -42.61
C ASP A 104 -29.84 -3.86 -41.25
N ILE A 105 -30.61 -3.61 -40.19
CA ILE A 105 -30.26 -3.87 -38.78
C ILE A 105 -30.35 -5.37 -38.43
N ASP A 106 -31.01 -6.17 -39.27
CA ASP A 106 -31.39 -7.57 -39.02
C ASP A 106 -30.35 -8.59 -39.54
N PHE A 107 -29.06 -8.30 -39.37
CA PHE A 107 -28.00 -9.26 -39.69
C PHE A 107 -28.04 -10.44 -38.71
N ASN A 108 -28.40 -11.65 -39.19
CA ASN A 108 -28.37 -12.89 -38.42
C ASN A 108 -27.65 -13.99 -39.24
N PRO A 109 -26.34 -14.19 -39.05
CA PRO A 109 -25.54 -15.12 -39.85
C PRO A 109 -25.97 -16.59 -39.65
N ASN A 110 -25.98 -17.36 -40.74
CA ASN A 110 -26.03 -18.82 -40.65
C ASN A 110 -24.60 -19.35 -40.69
N TYR A 111 -24.00 -19.53 -39.51
CA TYR A 111 -22.56 -19.79 -39.38
C TYR A 111 -22.06 -21.00 -40.18
N GLU A 112 -22.86 -22.06 -40.35
CA GLU A 112 -22.46 -23.24 -41.12
C GLU A 112 -22.56 -23.01 -42.64
N ASN A 113 -23.66 -22.44 -43.10
CA ASN A 113 -23.90 -22.24 -44.54
C ASN A 113 -23.08 -21.09 -45.13
N ASP A 114 -22.76 -20.07 -44.32
CA ASP A 114 -22.04 -18.88 -44.76
C ASP A 114 -20.52 -19.05 -44.70
N LEU A 115 -19.99 -20.08 -44.04
CA LEU A 115 -18.55 -20.22 -43.76
C LEU A 115 -17.68 -20.17 -45.03
N VAL A 116 -18.05 -20.92 -46.07
CA VAL A 116 -17.30 -20.96 -47.33
C VAL A 116 -17.31 -19.60 -48.02
N LYS A 117 -18.43 -18.87 -47.94
CA LYS A 117 -18.57 -17.52 -48.48
C LYS A 117 -17.65 -16.55 -47.73
N GLU A 118 -17.70 -16.58 -46.41
CA GLU A 118 -16.90 -15.71 -45.54
C GLU A 118 -15.39 -16.03 -45.68
N GLU A 119 -15.01 -17.29 -45.78
CA GLU A 119 -13.60 -17.69 -46.00
C GLU A 119 -13.02 -17.14 -47.31
N ASN A 120 -13.83 -17.09 -48.37
CA ASN A 120 -13.41 -16.55 -49.66
C ASN A 120 -13.10 -15.04 -49.59
N ARG A 121 -13.67 -14.29 -48.65
CA ARG A 121 -13.39 -12.85 -48.47
C ARG A 121 -11.96 -12.57 -48.00
N PHE A 122 -11.29 -13.57 -47.43
CA PHE A 122 -9.89 -13.47 -47.01
C PHE A 122 -8.88 -13.80 -48.10
N LYS A 123 -9.30 -14.15 -49.32
CA LYS A 123 -8.38 -14.63 -50.36
C LYS A 123 -7.18 -13.69 -50.56
N ASN A 124 -7.42 -12.38 -50.60
CA ASN A 124 -6.36 -11.38 -50.76
C ASN A 124 -5.45 -11.29 -49.53
N TYR A 125 -6.02 -11.34 -48.32
CA TYR A 125 -5.25 -11.41 -47.07
C TYR A 125 -4.36 -12.66 -47.00
N LYS A 126 -4.91 -13.85 -47.33
CA LYS A 126 -4.17 -15.12 -47.39
C LYS A 126 -3.01 -15.04 -48.39
N ASN A 127 -3.25 -14.47 -49.56
CA ASN A 127 -2.22 -14.26 -50.58
C ASN A 127 -1.12 -13.30 -50.08
N PHE A 128 -1.49 -12.23 -49.38
CA PHE A 128 -0.55 -11.32 -48.74
C PHE A 128 0.30 -12.03 -47.70
N CYS A 129 -0.30 -12.79 -46.78
CA CYS A 129 0.44 -13.55 -45.77
C CYS A 129 1.46 -14.50 -46.40
N ASN A 130 1.05 -15.25 -47.43
CA ASN A 130 1.94 -16.16 -48.16
C ASN A 130 3.10 -15.41 -48.85
N SER A 131 2.82 -14.28 -49.49
CA SER A 131 3.82 -13.49 -50.23
C SER A 131 4.90 -12.89 -49.33
N TYR A 132 4.59 -12.67 -48.05
CA TYR A 132 5.50 -12.07 -47.07
C TYR A 132 5.97 -13.04 -45.98
N SER A 133 5.67 -14.34 -46.14
CA SER A 133 5.96 -15.40 -45.17
C SER A 133 5.44 -15.11 -43.76
N ILE A 134 4.25 -14.51 -43.68
CA ILE A 134 3.55 -14.21 -42.44
C ILE A 134 2.66 -15.40 -42.10
N PRO A 135 2.60 -15.86 -40.82
CA PRO A 135 1.72 -16.95 -40.43
C PRO A 135 0.26 -16.59 -40.69
N CYS A 136 -0.35 -17.24 -41.68
CA CYS A 136 -1.77 -17.04 -41.99
C CYS A 136 -2.65 -17.78 -40.98
N VAL A 137 -3.66 -17.11 -40.43
CA VAL A 137 -4.64 -17.68 -39.51
C VAL A 137 -5.97 -17.91 -40.22
N ASN A 138 -6.59 -19.08 -39.99
CA ASN A 138 -8.01 -19.28 -40.26
C ASN A 138 -8.78 -18.76 -39.04
N PHE A 139 -9.38 -19.61 -38.20
CA PHE A 139 -10.05 -19.16 -36.97
C PHE A 139 -9.09 -18.89 -35.81
N VAL A 140 -8.33 -19.92 -35.41
CA VAL A 140 -7.31 -19.83 -34.36
C VAL A 140 -6.07 -20.58 -34.82
N ARG A 141 -4.89 -20.01 -34.60
CA ARG A 141 -3.61 -20.66 -34.91
C ARG A 141 -2.60 -20.38 -33.81
N ASN A 142 -2.06 -21.45 -33.24
CA ASN A 142 -0.88 -21.37 -32.40
C ASN A 142 0.36 -21.39 -33.30
N TYR A 143 1.19 -20.36 -33.17
CA TYR A 143 2.41 -20.19 -33.95
C TYR A 143 3.60 -20.03 -33.01
N GLU A 144 4.42 -21.06 -32.96
CA GLU A 144 5.64 -21.09 -32.15
C GLU A 144 6.76 -20.31 -32.86
N LEU A 145 7.31 -19.32 -32.16
CA LEU A 145 8.42 -18.50 -32.62
C LEU A 145 9.60 -18.66 -31.66
N LYS A 146 10.53 -19.54 -32.04
CA LYS A 146 11.82 -19.67 -31.37
C LYS A 146 12.71 -18.47 -31.72
N LEU A 147 12.84 -17.54 -30.78
CA LEU A 147 13.63 -16.31 -30.95
C LEU A 147 15.12 -16.55 -30.63
N SER A 148 15.41 -17.44 -29.69
CA SER A 148 16.76 -17.91 -29.36
C SER A 148 16.68 -19.34 -28.78
N ASP A 149 17.81 -19.94 -28.43
CA ASP A 149 17.81 -21.18 -27.64
C ASP A 149 17.26 -20.98 -26.21
N GLU A 150 17.22 -19.73 -25.74
CA GLU A 150 16.83 -19.36 -24.38
C GLU A 150 15.41 -18.80 -24.29
N LEU A 151 14.73 -18.48 -25.40
CA LEU A 151 13.38 -17.91 -25.35
C LEU A 151 12.52 -18.38 -26.52
N ASN A 152 11.41 -19.05 -26.17
CA ASN A 152 10.41 -19.54 -27.09
C ASN A 152 9.04 -18.88 -26.81
N ILE A 153 8.52 -18.12 -27.77
CA ILE A 153 7.23 -17.43 -27.64
C ILE A 153 6.23 -18.12 -28.54
N GLU A 154 5.07 -18.48 -28.00
CA GLU A 154 3.94 -18.92 -28.81
C GLU A 154 2.95 -17.77 -28.99
N PHE A 155 2.62 -17.49 -30.25
CA PHE A 155 1.57 -16.56 -30.60
C PHE A 155 0.28 -17.32 -30.89
N VAL A 156 -0.77 -17.01 -30.15
CA VAL A 156 -2.12 -17.50 -30.39
C VAL A 156 -2.84 -16.44 -31.23
N LEU A 157 -2.82 -16.64 -32.55
CA LEU A 157 -3.45 -15.76 -33.52
C LEU A 157 -4.94 -16.09 -33.59
N ILE A 158 -5.80 -15.11 -33.31
CA ILE A 158 -7.26 -15.28 -33.29
C ILE A 158 -7.86 -14.37 -34.35
N ASN A 159 -8.50 -14.97 -35.35
CA ASN A 159 -9.21 -14.22 -36.37
C ASN A 159 -10.64 -13.92 -35.91
N SER A 160 -10.85 -12.68 -35.50
CA SER A 160 -12.15 -12.17 -35.07
C SER A 160 -13.03 -11.67 -36.21
N SER A 161 -12.63 -11.80 -37.48
CA SER A 161 -13.24 -11.05 -38.59
C SER A 161 -14.09 -11.89 -39.54
N TYR A 162 -14.16 -13.22 -39.38
CA TYR A 162 -14.92 -14.11 -40.29
C TYR A 162 -16.37 -13.68 -40.53
N PHE A 163 -17.09 -13.31 -39.48
CA PHE A 163 -18.48 -12.89 -39.59
C PHE A 163 -18.64 -11.37 -39.45
N SER A 164 -17.55 -10.63 -39.65
CA SER A 164 -17.56 -9.19 -39.52
C SER A 164 -18.17 -8.49 -40.73
N ARG A 165 -18.59 -7.24 -40.55
CA ARG A 165 -19.12 -6.38 -41.61
C ARG A 165 -18.24 -5.15 -41.78
N PHE A 166 -18.33 -4.55 -42.97
CA PHE A 166 -17.54 -3.36 -43.30
C PHE A 166 -17.95 -2.17 -42.41
N LYS A 167 -19.19 -2.16 -41.92
CA LYS A 167 -19.68 -1.26 -40.88
C LYS A 167 -19.93 -2.02 -39.59
N HIS A 168 -19.82 -1.33 -38.46
CA HIS A 168 -20.00 -1.83 -37.09
C HIS A 168 -21.46 -2.23 -36.71
N ILE A 169 -22.24 -2.80 -37.63
CA ILE A 169 -23.65 -3.24 -37.42
C ILE A 169 -23.77 -4.66 -36.86
N ASP A 170 -22.62 -5.30 -36.65
CA ASP A 170 -22.38 -6.71 -36.36
C ASP A 170 -21.89 -6.94 -34.93
N TYR A 171 -21.99 -5.92 -34.07
CA TYR A 171 -21.65 -6.01 -32.66
C TYR A 171 -22.42 -7.14 -31.96
N GLY A 172 -21.69 -8.01 -31.27
CA GLY A 172 -22.23 -9.19 -30.58
C GLY A 172 -22.61 -10.36 -31.49
N LYS A 173 -22.17 -10.37 -32.75
CA LYS A 173 -22.53 -11.38 -33.76
C LYS A 173 -21.34 -12.16 -34.34
N HIS A 174 -20.11 -11.86 -33.92
CA HIS A 174 -18.93 -12.61 -34.35
C HIS A 174 -18.94 -14.01 -33.73
N TYR A 175 -18.37 -14.98 -34.44
CA TYR A 175 -18.42 -16.39 -34.04
C TYR A 175 -17.14 -17.12 -34.42
N ILE A 176 -16.71 -18.01 -33.53
CA ILE A 176 -15.63 -18.96 -33.76
C ILE A 176 -16.17 -20.35 -33.40
N PRO A 177 -16.09 -21.34 -34.30
CA PRO A 177 -16.52 -22.70 -34.00
C PRO A 177 -15.86 -23.26 -32.73
N TYR A 178 -16.65 -23.98 -31.93
CA TYR A 178 -16.22 -24.47 -30.61
C TYR A 178 -15.02 -25.44 -30.67
N ASP A 179 -14.88 -26.23 -31.74
CA ASP A 179 -13.70 -27.07 -31.96
C ASP A 179 -12.44 -26.24 -32.25
N GLN A 180 -12.60 -25.09 -32.92
CA GLN A 180 -11.51 -24.19 -33.28
C GLN A 180 -11.05 -23.35 -32.08
N ILE A 181 -11.97 -22.84 -31.27
CA ILE A 181 -11.66 -21.97 -30.13
C ILE A 181 -10.79 -22.66 -29.07
N HIS A 182 -10.98 -23.97 -28.85
CA HIS A 182 -10.17 -24.78 -27.93
C HIS A 182 -8.73 -24.99 -28.39
N THR A 183 -8.36 -24.52 -29.59
CA THR A 183 -6.95 -24.48 -30.01
C THR A 183 -6.12 -23.59 -29.07
N ILE A 184 -6.73 -22.58 -28.44
CA ILE A 184 -6.08 -21.67 -27.47
C ILE A 184 -5.47 -22.44 -26.29
N SER A 185 -6.14 -23.50 -25.81
CA SER A 185 -5.73 -24.26 -24.62
C SER A 185 -4.74 -25.39 -24.90
N ARG A 186 -4.31 -25.59 -26.15
CA ARG A 186 -3.34 -26.63 -26.49
C ARG A 186 -2.03 -26.41 -25.75
N GLN A 187 -1.58 -27.39 -24.98
CA GLN A 187 -0.33 -27.30 -24.24
C GLN A 187 0.89 -27.41 -25.17
N THR A 188 1.89 -26.59 -24.90
CA THR A 188 3.14 -26.49 -25.66
C THR A 188 4.29 -26.17 -24.72
N SER A 189 5.53 -26.41 -25.18
CA SER A 189 6.76 -26.16 -24.41
C SER A 189 7.28 -24.71 -24.52
N CYS A 190 6.41 -23.74 -24.80
CA CYS A 190 6.80 -22.33 -24.94
C CYS A 190 7.00 -21.66 -23.58
N ASP A 191 7.87 -20.66 -23.52
CA ASP A 191 8.09 -19.86 -22.31
C ASP A 191 6.97 -18.82 -22.11
N ILE A 192 6.33 -18.31 -23.16
CA ILE A 192 5.24 -17.32 -23.04
C ILE A 192 4.20 -17.59 -24.12
N LYS A 193 2.92 -17.48 -23.76
CA LYS A 193 1.79 -17.44 -24.71
C LYS A 193 1.23 -16.03 -24.83
N ILE A 194 1.23 -15.53 -26.06
CA ILE A 194 0.76 -14.19 -26.40
C ILE A 194 -0.38 -14.30 -27.39
N GLY A 195 -1.56 -13.77 -27.03
CA GLY A 195 -2.69 -13.67 -27.95
C GLY A 195 -2.61 -12.45 -28.84
N VAL A 196 -3.13 -12.57 -30.06
CA VAL A 196 -3.36 -11.42 -30.95
C VAL A 196 -4.76 -11.56 -31.55
N ILE A 197 -5.59 -10.53 -31.39
CA ILE A 197 -6.97 -10.46 -31.90
C ILE A 197 -7.26 -9.03 -32.37
N HIS A 198 -8.15 -8.85 -33.35
CA HIS A 198 -8.53 -7.50 -33.78
C HIS A 198 -9.69 -6.93 -32.95
N HIS A 199 -10.81 -7.66 -32.85
CA HIS A 199 -12.00 -7.20 -32.13
C HIS A 199 -11.99 -7.66 -30.67
N THR A 200 -12.49 -6.81 -29.75
CA THR A 200 -12.71 -7.20 -28.35
C THR A 200 -13.77 -8.29 -28.22
N MET A 201 -13.81 -8.97 -27.07
CA MET A 201 -14.73 -10.09 -26.84
C MET A 201 -16.20 -9.69 -26.88
N GLN A 202 -16.51 -8.40 -26.79
CA GLN A 202 -17.87 -7.87 -26.89
C GLN A 202 -18.48 -8.04 -28.29
N TRP A 203 -17.65 -8.18 -29.31
CA TRP A 203 -18.10 -8.36 -30.68
C TRP A 203 -18.64 -9.76 -30.97
N PHE A 204 -18.35 -10.72 -30.09
CA PHE A 204 -18.75 -12.11 -30.24
C PHE A 204 -20.12 -12.39 -29.65
N GLU A 205 -20.81 -13.37 -30.24
CA GLU A 205 -22.04 -13.91 -29.66
C GLU A 205 -21.77 -14.52 -28.27
N GLN A 206 -22.80 -14.59 -27.44
CA GLN A 206 -22.67 -14.83 -26.01
C GLN A 206 -21.88 -16.10 -25.65
N SER A 207 -22.07 -17.21 -26.37
CA SER A 207 -21.40 -18.48 -26.06
C SER A 207 -19.91 -18.44 -26.39
N THR A 208 -19.54 -17.91 -27.56
CA THR A 208 -18.17 -17.67 -28.01
C THR A 208 -17.47 -16.65 -27.10
N LYS A 209 -18.16 -15.58 -26.70
CA LYS A 209 -17.64 -14.57 -25.78
C LYS A 209 -17.26 -15.18 -24.43
N ILE A 210 -18.13 -15.98 -23.83
CA ILE A 210 -17.85 -16.66 -22.54
C ILE A 210 -16.67 -17.61 -22.70
N ALA A 211 -16.65 -18.41 -23.75
CA ALA A 211 -15.57 -19.36 -24.02
C ALA A 211 -14.22 -18.65 -24.25
N LEU A 212 -14.18 -17.59 -25.05
CA LEU A 212 -12.98 -16.79 -25.30
C LEU A 212 -12.45 -16.18 -24.01
N ASN A 213 -13.31 -15.54 -23.19
CA ASN A 213 -12.91 -14.93 -21.94
C ASN A 213 -12.24 -15.93 -20.99
N ASN A 214 -12.81 -17.13 -20.85
CA ASN A 214 -12.24 -18.18 -20.00
C ASN A 214 -10.92 -18.71 -20.57
N LEU A 215 -10.90 -19.09 -21.85
CA LEU A 215 -9.71 -19.65 -22.48
C LEU A 215 -8.54 -18.66 -22.51
N ILE A 216 -8.80 -17.38 -22.74
CA ILE A 216 -7.79 -16.32 -22.72
C ILE A 216 -7.24 -16.15 -21.30
N LYS A 217 -8.13 -16.05 -20.29
CA LYS A 217 -7.72 -15.96 -18.88
C LYS A 217 -6.82 -17.11 -18.47
N ASP A 218 -7.19 -18.33 -18.85
CA ASP A 218 -6.54 -19.53 -18.32
C ASP A 218 -5.23 -19.87 -19.05
N ASN A 219 -4.99 -19.32 -20.25
CA ASN A 219 -3.91 -19.80 -21.12
C ASN A 219 -2.94 -18.72 -21.64
N LEU A 220 -3.30 -17.43 -21.57
CA LEU A 220 -2.46 -16.35 -22.10
C LEU A 220 -1.85 -15.51 -20.98
N GLN A 221 -0.67 -14.93 -21.24
CA GLN A 221 -0.07 -13.92 -20.35
C GLN A 221 -0.30 -12.49 -20.86
N VAL A 222 -0.31 -12.32 -22.18
CA VAL A 222 -0.51 -11.04 -22.85
C VAL A 222 -1.50 -11.22 -23.99
N LEU A 223 -2.41 -10.25 -24.15
CA LEU A 223 -3.34 -10.18 -25.29
C LEU A 223 -3.19 -8.83 -25.98
N PHE A 224 -2.80 -8.85 -27.25
CA PHE A 224 -2.83 -7.68 -28.12
C PHE A 224 -4.19 -7.59 -28.82
N VAL A 225 -4.87 -6.46 -28.66
CA VAL A 225 -6.18 -6.19 -29.28
C VAL A 225 -6.07 -5.01 -30.24
N GLY A 226 -6.73 -5.05 -31.40
CA GLY A 226 -6.87 -3.90 -32.33
C GLY A 226 -8.12 -3.07 -32.03
N HIS A 227 -8.77 -2.51 -33.07
CA HIS A 227 -10.12 -1.93 -33.20
C HIS A 227 -10.56 -0.82 -32.22
N GLU A 228 -10.20 -0.90 -30.95
CA GLU A 228 -10.42 0.13 -29.95
C GLU A 228 -9.52 1.32 -30.30
N HIS A 229 -10.01 2.27 -31.13
CA HIS A 229 -9.25 3.46 -31.58
C HIS A 229 -8.70 4.34 -30.44
N VAL A 230 -9.03 4.03 -29.18
CA VAL A 230 -8.50 4.64 -27.96
C VAL A 230 -7.53 3.68 -27.29
N PHE A 231 -6.27 4.13 -27.13
CA PHE A 231 -5.28 3.40 -26.35
C PHE A 231 -5.75 3.21 -24.90
N GLU A 232 -5.81 1.97 -24.44
CA GLU A 232 -6.13 1.58 -23.07
C GLU A 232 -5.37 0.30 -22.70
N ILE A 233 -4.91 0.19 -21.45
CA ILE A 233 -4.36 -1.05 -20.88
C ILE A 233 -5.39 -1.56 -19.87
N GLN A 234 -5.75 -2.83 -20.01
CA GLN A 234 -6.69 -3.48 -19.09
C GLN A 234 -6.04 -4.72 -18.48
N GLN A 235 -6.10 -4.82 -17.15
CA GLN A 235 -5.71 -6.03 -16.43
C GLN A 235 -6.96 -6.79 -16.00
N THR A 236 -7.06 -8.05 -16.42
CA THR A 236 -8.19 -8.89 -16.00
C THR A 236 -7.71 -9.91 -14.97
N ILE A 237 -8.18 -9.77 -13.72
CA ILE A 237 -7.78 -10.60 -12.58
C ILE A 237 -8.63 -11.89 -12.52
N SER A 238 -8.01 -13.03 -12.18
CA SER A 238 -8.70 -14.28 -11.84
C SER A 238 -8.90 -14.41 -10.32
N ASN A 239 -10.05 -14.96 -9.89
CA ASN A 239 -10.26 -15.38 -8.51
C ASN A 239 -9.63 -16.78 -8.34
N GLY A 240 -8.30 -16.84 -8.21
CA GLY A 240 -7.56 -18.08 -7.96
C GLY A 240 -6.27 -18.18 -8.80
N GLU A 241 -5.16 -18.43 -8.09
CA GLU A 241 -3.80 -18.73 -8.57
C GLU A 241 -3.33 -17.98 -9.84
N ASN A 242 -2.69 -16.81 -9.66
CA ASN A 242 -1.66 -16.22 -10.54
C ASN A 242 -1.91 -16.07 -12.06
N PHE A 243 -3.15 -16.06 -12.56
CA PHE A 243 -3.44 -15.82 -13.98
C PHE A 243 -4.05 -14.44 -14.23
N ASP A 244 -3.18 -13.43 -14.33
CA ASP A 244 -3.57 -12.11 -14.82
C ASP A 244 -3.14 -11.95 -16.28
N VAL A 245 -4.10 -11.84 -17.19
CA VAL A 245 -3.82 -11.46 -18.59
C VAL A 245 -3.64 -9.95 -18.68
N LEU A 246 -2.51 -9.53 -19.25
CA LEU A 246 -2.29 -8.14 -19.62
C LEU A 246 -2.85 -7.88 -21.02
N THR A 247 -3.92 -7.08 -21.12
CA THR A 247 -4.50 -6.69 -22.41
C THR A 247 -3.96 -5.34 -22.86
N VAL A 248 -3.37 -5.32 -24.05
CA VAL A 248 -2.79 -4.11 -24.67
C VAL A 248 -3.59 -3.76 -25.91
N ASN A 249 -4.38 -2.68 -25.84
CA ASN A 249 -5.16 -2.20 -26.97
C ASN A 249 -4.27 -1.37 -27.91
N GLY A 250 -4.39 -1.65 -29.20
CA GLY A 250 -3.71 -0.93 -30.27
C GLY A 250 -4.30 0.45 -30.44
N GLY A 251 -3.44 1.45 -30.64
CA GLY A 251 -3.91 2.76 -31.13
C GLY A 251 -4.07 2.76 -32.65
N ALA A 252 -4.77 3.76 -33.18
CA ALA A 252 -4.83 4.00 -34.61
C ALA A 252 -3.46 4.45 -35.14
N PHE A 253 -2.84 3.64 -36.00
CA PHE A 253 -1.56 4.01 -36.60
C PHE A 253 -1.73 5.12 -37.64
N TYR A 254 -2.85 5.15 -38.36
CA TYR A 254 -3.16 6.19 -39.32
C TYR A 254 -4.66 6.51 -39.34
N ASP A 255 -5.02 7.68 -38.80
CA ASP A 255 -6.35 8.26 -38.98
C ASP A 255 -6.33 9.33 -40.09
N LYS A 256 -7.18 9.15 -41.11
CA LYS A 256 -7.35 10.08 -42.23
C LYS A 256 -7.87 11.45 -41.79
N ASN A 257 -8.55 11.53 -40.64
CA ASN A 257 -9.20 12.76 -40.17
C ASN A 257 -8.29 13.62 -39.29
N ASP A 258 -7.43 13.03 -38.47
CA ASP A 258 -6.68 13.75 -37.43
C ASP A 258 -5.13 13.66 -37.59
N MET A 259 -4.62 12.87 -38.55
CA MET A 259 -3.17 12.62 -38.77
C MET A 259 -2.40 12.15 -37.52
N ASN A 260 -3.14 11.79 -36.47
CA ASN A 260 -2.63 11.18 -35.26
C ASN A 260 -2.17 9.76 -35.58
N SER A 261 -1.07 9.36 -34.96
CA SER A 261 -0.50 8.03 -35.11
C SER A 261 0.01 7.58 -33.77
N VAL A 262 -0.51 6.44 -33.34
CA VAL A 262 -0.19 5.82 -32.06
C VAL A 262 0.11 4.36 -32.32
N PHE A 263 1.15 3.84 -31.68
CA PHE A 263 1.45 2.42 -31.67
C PHE A 263 2.15 2.03 -30.36
N ASN A 264 2.27 0.73 -30.11
CA ASN A 264 2.81 0.23 -28.85
C ASN A 264 4.15 -0.48 -29.06
N ILE A 265 5.08 -0.29 -28.12
CA ILE A 265 6.32 -1.05 -28.02
C ILE A 265 6.35 -1.71 -26.67
N CYS A 266 6.28 -3.03 -26.66
CA CYS A 266 6.44 -3.81 -25.43
C CYS A 266 7.83 -4.44 -25.39
N ILE A 267 8.57 -4.22 -24.31
CA ILE A 267 9.90 -4.79 -24.10
C ILE A 267 9.79 -5.90 -23.06
N LEU A 268 10.13 -7.12 -23.48
CA LEU A 268 10.23 -8.28 -22.59
C LEU A 268 11.70 -8.55 -22.27
N ASP A 269 12.07 -8.50 -21.00
CA ASP A 269 13.34 -9.00 -20.50
C ASP A 269 13.18 -10.44 -19.98
N SER A 270 13.69 -11.39 -20.75
CA SER A 270 13.67 -12.83 -20.40
C SER A 270 14.41 -13.19 -19.10
N SER A 271 15.33 -12.34 -18.63
CA SER A 271 16.12 -12.62 -17.42
C SER A 271 15.36 -12.29 -16.13
N SER A 272 14.57 -11.23 -16.15
CA SER A 272 13.75 -10.76 -15.00
C SER A 272 12.26 -11.07 -15.16
N GLY A 273 11.81 -11.46 -16.36
CA GLY A 273 10.38 -11.56 -16.68
C GLY A 273 9.69 -10.20 -16.80
N LEU A 274 10.42 -9.08 -16.68
CA LEU A 274 9.86 -7.73 -16.78
C LEU A 274 9.35 -7.47 -18.19
N PHE A 275 8.12 -7.00 -18.28
CA PHE A 275 7.41 -6.64 -19.49
C PHE A 275 6.94 -5.19 -19.39
N SER A 276 7.62 -4.31 -20.10
CA SER A 276 7.35 -2.87 -20.09
C SER A 276 6.55 -2.48 -21.33
N VAL A 277 5.43 -1.78 -21.16
CA VAL A 277 4.58 -1.27 -22.24
C VAL A 277 4.87 0.21 -22.43
N ASN A 278 5.29 0.57 -23.65
CA ASN A 278 5.58 1.94 -24.03
C ASN A 278 4.63 2.37 -25.14
N LYS A 279 3.92 3.48 -24.93
CA LYS A 279 3.08 4.12 -25.94
C LYS A 279 3.93 5.08 -26.75
N ALA A 280 3.93 4.92 -28.07
CA ALA A 280 4.54 5.86 -29.00
C ALA A 280 3.45 6.75 -29.60
N SER A 281 3.54 8.07 -29.41
CA SER A 281 2.57 9.04 -29.95
C SER A 281 3.27 10.03 -30.88
N TRP A 282 2.73 10.23 -32.08
CA TRP A 282 3.33 11.13 -33.06
C TRP A 282 3.16 12.60 -32.66
N ASN A 283 4.27 13.32 -32.49
CA ASN A 283 4.27 14.76 -32.27
C ASN A 283 4.38 15.50 -33.61
N ASN A 284 3.25 16.05 -34.09
CA ASN A 284 3.20 16.78 -35.37
C ASN A 284 4.13 17.99 -35.44
N ALA A 285 4.39 18.68 -34.32
CA ALA A 285 5.24 19.86 -34.29
C ALA A 285 6.73 19.50 -34.42
N LYS A 286 7.16 18.46 -33.69
CA LYS A 286 8.56 18.01 -33.67
C LYS A 286 8.89 16.99 -34.78
N LYS A 287 7.87 16.42 -35.42
CA LYS A 287 7.98 15.33 -36.42
C LYS A 287 8.75 14.10 -35.91
N ILE A 288 8.54 13.76 -34.65
CA ILE A 288 9.12 12.58 -33.99
C ILE A 288 8.04 11.89 -33.15
N TYR A 289 8.25 10.61 -32.83
CA TYR A 289 7.45 9.93 -31.82
C TYR A 289 7.94 10.31 -30.42
N GLU A 290 7.00 10.60 -29.53
CA GLU A 290 7.25 10.71 -28.10
C GLU A 290 6.85 9.39 -27.44
N PHE A 291 7.76 8.84 -26.65
CA PHE A 291 7.56 7.60 -25.92
C PHE A 291 7.20 7.87 -24.48
N LYS A 292 6.19 7.16 -23.99
CA LYS A 292 5.82 7.16 -22.59
C LYS A 292 5.68 5.73 -22.11
N ASN A 293 6.43 5.35 -21.08
CA ASN A 293 6.14 4.13 -20.33
C ASN A 293 4.78 4.30 -19.65
N VAL A 294 3.88 3.37 -19.92
CA VAL A 294 2.48 3.45 -19.50
C VAL A 294 2.12 2.33 -18.53
N ASP A 295 2.87 1.22 -18.56
CA ASP A 295 2.75 0.12 -17.60
C ASP A 295 4.04 -0.72 -17.63
N SER A 296 4.35 -1.37 -16.52
CA SER A 296 5.44 -2.34 -16.40
C SER A 296 5.05 -3.47 -15.45
N LYS A 297 5.08 -4.71 -15.95
CA LYS A 297 4.60 -5.89 -15.22
C LYS A 297 5.58 -7.04 -15.32
N ILE A 298 5.66 -7.84 -14.27
CA ILE A 298 6.45 -9.07 -14.31
C ILE A 298 5.55 -10.21 -14.80
N LEU A 299 5.90 -10.80 -15.94
CA LEU A 299 5.19 -11.94 -16.52
C LEU A 299 5.76 -13.25 -16.01
N SER A 300 4.88 -14.21 -15.74
CA SER A 300 5.25 -15.60 -15.48
C SER A 300 5.71 -16.27 -16.77
N LEU A 301 7.02 -16.44 -16.93
CA LEU A 301 7.58 -17.33 -17.95
C LEU A 301 7.18 -18.77 -17.58
N SER A 302 6.51 -19.46 -18.49
CA SER A 302 5.71 -20.66 -18.25
C SER A 302 6.48 -21.81 -17.57
N LYS A 303 5.71 -22.63 -16.84
CA LYS A 303 6.10 -23.86 -16.15
C LYS A 303 6.63 -24.97 -17.09
N GLY A 304 6.51 -24.81 -18.41
CA GLY A 304 6.71 -25.88 -19.40
C GLY A 304 8.11 -26.49 -19.46
N ASN A 305 9.13 -25.85 -18.86
CA ASN A 305 10.50 -26.38 -18.78
C ASN A 305 11.22 -25.91 -17.50
N LYS A 306 10.55 -25.91 -16.33
CA LYS A 306 11.29 -25.70 -15.08
C LYS A 306 12.19 -26.90 -14.82
N LYS A 307 13.50 -26.68 -14.95
CA LYS A 307 14.52 -27.73 -14.76
C LYS A 307 14.48 -28.35 -13.37
N PHE A 308 14.02 -27.60 -12.37
CA PHE A 308 13.90 -28.03 -10.97
C PHE A 308 12.50 -27.73 -10.43
N ILE A 309 11.91 -28.72 -9.77
CA ILE A 309 10.59 -28.64 -9.13
C ILE A 309 10.80 -28.54 -7.62
N ILE A 310 10.12 -27.60 -6.96
CA ILE A 310 10.14 -27.46 -5.50
C ILE A 310 9.37 -28.65 -4.89
N LYS A 311 9.92 -29.30 -3.87
CA LYS A 311 9.21 -30.33 -3.09
C LYS A 311 7.89 -29.78 -2.54
N ASN A 312 6.81 -30.56 -2.56
CA ASN A 312 5.48 -30.11 -2.11
C ASN A 312 5.48 -29.52 -0.70
N ASP A 313 6.13 -30.18 0.26
CA ASP A 313 6.19 -29.73 1.65
C ASP A 313 6.91 -28.37 1.78
N LYS A 314 8.00 -28.18 1.02
CA LYS A 314 8.73 -26.91 1.00
C LYS A 314 7.97 -25.82 0.26
N ASN A 315 7.28 -26.16 -0.83
CA ASN A 315 6.41 -25.22 -1.53
C ASN A 315 5.31 -24.71 -0.60
N ASN A 316 4.72 -25.56 0.25
CA ASN A 316 3.81 -25.12 1.29
C ASN A 316 4.51 -24.18 2.29
N GLU A 317 5.65 -24.57 2.87
CA GLU A 317 6.38 -23.71 3.82
C GLU A 317 6.79 -22.33 3.26
N LEU A 318 7.11 -22.27 1.97
CA LEU A 318 7.45 -21.04 1.27
C LEU A 318 6.22 -20.20 0.93
N ASN A 319 5.12 -20.85 0.57
CA ASN A 319 3.86 -20.17 0.31
C ASN A 319 3.18 -19.71 1.58
N TYR A 320 3.54 -20.18 2.78
CA TYR A 320 2.80 -19.86 4.00
C TYR A 320 3.69 -19.15 5.04
N LEU A 321 3.32 -17.92 5.44
CA LEU A 321 4.01 -17.16 6.52
C LEU A 321 3.69 -17.74 7.91
N ALA A 322 2.49 -18.31 8.04
CA ALA A 322 1.97 -19.07 9.19
C ALA A 322 0.98 -20.10 8.64
N LYS A 323 0.58 -21.11 9.44
CA LYS A 323 -0.15 -22.34 9.02
C LYS A 323 -1.32 -22.18 8.03
N ASP A 324 -1.89 -20.99 7.83
CA ASP A 324 -3.04 -20.74 6.95
C ASP A 324 -2.95 -19.50 6.04
N ARG A 325 -1.79 -18.82 5.89
CA ARG A 325 -1.70 -17.54 5.14
C ARG A 325 -0.73 -17.52 3.96
N ASN A 326 -1.29 -17.46 2.74
CA ASN A 326 -0.51 -17.48 1.50
C ASN A 326 0.31 -16.18 1.30
N VAL A 327 1.63 -16.30 1.23
CA VAL A 327 2.59 -15.21 0.98
C VAL A 327 2.14 -14.35 -0.19
N GLU A 328 1.75 -14.90 -1.33
CA GLU A 328 1.37 -14.12 -2.50
C GLU A 328 0.08 -13.31 -2.32
N THR A 329 -0.82 -13.71 -1.41
CA THR A 329 -2.09 -13.01 -1.18
C THR A 329 -1.99 -11.92 -0.12
N PHE A 330 -1.08 -12.06 0.84
CA PHE A 330 -0.92 -11.11 1.95
C PHE A 330 0.32 -10.21 1.80
N TYR A 331 1.33 -10.66 1.06
CA TYR A 331 2.59 -9.95 0.94
C TYR A 331 2.43 -8.63 0.22
N MET A 332 3.16 -7.64 0.72
CA MET A 332 3.25 -6.32 0.15
C MET A 332 4.73 -5.95 0.17
N PHE A 333 5.22 -5.49 -0.97
CA PHE A 333 6.60 -5.04 -1.08
C PHE A 333 6.86 -3.88 -0.10
N PRO A 334 7.89 -3.99 0.78
CA PRO A 334 8.17 -2.97 1.77
C PRO A 334 8.81 -1.74 1.10
N ASP A 335 8.54 -0.56 1.64
CA ASP A 335 9.26 0.64 1.20
C ASP A 335 10.73 0.52 1.57
N MET A 336 11.60 0.86 0.63
CA MET A 336 13.04 0.82 0.82
C MET A 336 13.67 2.12 0.39
N LYS A 337 14.71 2.57 1.10
CA LYS A 337 15.57 3.65 0.63
C LYS A 337 16.95 3.15 0.21
N TYR A 338 17.56 3.83 -0.73
CA TYR A 338 18.94 3.60 -1.15
C TYR A 338 19.65 4.91 -1.43
N GLN A 339 20.98 4.88 -1.39
CA GLN A 339 21.82 6.04 -1.64
C GLN A 339 22.58 5.90 -2.94
N VAL A 340 22.66 6.99 -3.70
CA VAL A 340 23.52 7.11 -4.88
C VAL A 340 24.48 8.26 -4.66
N LYS A 341 25.76 8.04 -4.96
CA LYS A 341 26.78 9.08 -4.96
C LYS A 341 26.72 9.84 -6.29
N GLU A 342 26.33 11.11 -6.26
CA GLU A 342 26.36 12.03 -7.40
C GLU A 342 27.18 13.26 -7.01
N ASN A 343 28.22 13.61 -7.78
CA ASN A 343 29.04 14.82 -7.55
C ASN A 343 29.58 14.95 -6.11
N ASP A 344 30.05 13.84 -5.51
CA ASP A 344 30.50 13.75 -4.12
C ASP A 344 29.45 14.01 -3.02
N GLU A 345 28.18 14.14 -3.40
CA GLU A 345 27.04 14.16 -2.48
C GLU A 345 26.24 12.85 -2.55
N TYR A 346 25.78 12.37 -1.40
CA TYR A 346 24.86 11.24 -1.35
C TYR A 346 23.43 11.75 -1.45
N LYS A 347 22.68 11.24 -2.43
CA LYS A 347 21.24 11.46 -2.53
C LYS A 347 20.48 10.21 -2.11
N ASP A 348 19.49 10.41 -1.25
CA ASP A 348 18.53 9.38 -0.84
C ASP A 348 17.42 9.26 -1.89
N PHE A 349 17.09 8.03 -2.25
CA PHE A 349 15.97 7.67 -3.12
C PHE A 349 15.13 6.60 -2.45
N GLU A 350 13.82 6.62 -2.69
CA GLU A 350 12.88 5.61 -2.19
C GLU A 350 12.40 4.70 -3.34
N ILE A 351 12.06 3.47 -2.99
CA ILE A 351 11.46 2.44 -3.86
C ILE A 351 10.23 1.91 -3.14
N HIS A 352 9.11 1.83 -3.87
CA HIS A 352 7.81 1.45 -3.31
C HIS A 352 7.29 0.13 -3.86
N GLN A 353 7.82 -0.32 -5.00
CA GLN A 353 7.34 -1.49 -5.74
C GLN A 353 8.46 -2.48 -6.08
N LEU A 354 8.08 -3.74 -6.32
CA LEU A 354 9.01 -4.80 -6.70
C LEU A 354 9.67 -4.53 -8.06
N GLN A 355 8.91 -4.01 -9.03
CA GLN A 355 9.40 -3.73 -10.38
C GLN A 355 10.58 -2.76 -10.35
N GLU A 356 10.41 -1.62 -9.67
CA GLU A 356 11.46 -0.63 -9.43
C GLU A 356 12.69 -1.25 -8.77
N PHE A 357 12.48 -2.11 -7.77
CA PHE A 357 13.58 -2.82 -7.10
C PHE A 357 14.33 -3.73 -8.07
N ILE A 358 13.62 -4.55 -8.86
CA ILE A 358 14.22 -5.49 -9.83
C ILE A 358 14.99 -4.75 -10.92
N GLU A 359 14.43 -3.66 -11.46
CA GLU A 359 15.11 -2.78 -12.42
C GLU A 359 16.40 -2.22 -11.81
N LYS A 360 16.33 -1.71 -10.57
CA LYS A 360 17.47 -1.05 -9.94
C LYS A 360 18.60 -2.01 -9.60
N ILE A 361 18.30 -3.27 -9.28
CA ILE A 361 19.34 -4.25 -8.98
C ILE A 361 19.88 -4.93 -10.22
N GLN A 362 19.30 -4.73 -11.42
CA GLN A 362 19.55 -5.57 -12.60
C GLN A 362 21.05 -5.73 -12.91
N ASP A 363 21.81 -4.64 -12.90
CA ASP A 363 23.25 -4.54 -13.17
C ASP A 363 24.13 -4.81 -11.94
N LYS A 364 23.53 -5.03 -10.77
CA LYS A 364 24.25 -5.23 -9.50
C LYS A 364 24.47 -6.71 -9.22
N LYS A 365 25.74 -7.05 -8.96
CA LYS A 365 26.18 -8.39 -8.57
C LYS A 365 25.75 -8.72 -7.15
N VAL A 366 25.83 -7.74 -6.25
CA VAL A 366 25.56 -7.90 -4.83
C VAL A 366 24.53 -6.87 -4.38
N VAL A 367 23.45 -7.36 -3.76
CA VAL A 367 22.36 -6.53 -3.24
C VAL A 367 22.31 -6.70 -1.74
N GLU A 368 22.64 -5.65 -0.98
CA GLU A 368 22.54 -5.66 0.47
C GLU A 368 21.21 -5.04 0.90
N ILE A 369 20.42 -5.74 1.71
CA ILE A 369 19.15 -5.27 2.26
C ILE A 369 19.24 -5.30 3.77
N ILE A 370 19.10 -4.14 4.40
CA ILE A 370 19.12 -3.99 5.85
C ILE A 370 17.74 -3.61 6.37
N GLY A 371 17.38 -4.09 7.55
CA GLY A 371 16.11 -3.74 8.18
C GLY A 371 16.09 -4.01 9.67
N LYS A 372 15.21 -3.32 10.41
CA LYS A 372 15.00 -3.58 11.84
C LYS A 372 14.34 -4.95 12.06
N ASN A 373 14.38 -5.45 13.28
CA ASN A 373 13.71 -6.70 13.66
C ASN A 373 12.21 -6.63 13.42
N HIS A 374 11.64 -7.72 12.89
CA HIS A 374 10.22 -7.86 12.54
C HIS A 374 9.72 -6.94 11.39
N ASN A 375 10.60 -6.26 10.63
CA ASN A 375 10.22 -5.48 9.43
C ASN A 375 10.04 -6.33 8.16
N GLY A 376 9.84 -7.64 8.27
CA GLY A 376 9.52 -8.49 7.11
C GLY A 376 10.71 -8.96 6.25
N LYS A 377 11.95 -8.89 6.75
CA LYS A 377 13.17 -9.36 6.05
C LYS A 377 13.07 -10.80 5.52
N THR A 378 12.75 -11.75 6.38
CA THR A 378 12.58 -13.17 5.99
C THR A 378 11.39 -13.37 5.06
N ALA A 379 10.31 -12.59 5.21
CA ALA A 379 9.18 -12.64 4.28
C ALA A 379 9.60 -12.17 2.88
N LEU A 380 10.42 -11.12 2.78
CA LEU A 380 11.03 -10.67 1.54
C LEU A 380 11.96 -11.73 0.95
N ALA A 381 12.78 -12.41 1.75
CA ALA A 381 13.65 -13.50 1.28
C ALA A 381 12.85 -14.64 0.63
N LYS A 382 11.79 -15.11 1.32
CA LYS A 382 10.87 -16.14 0.81
C LYS A 382 10.16 -15.68 -0.45
N TYR A 383 9.68 -14.44 -0.46
CA TYR A 383 9.00 -13.86 -1.61
C TYR A 383 9.92 -13.75 -2.83
N LEU A 384 11.17 -13.29 -2.65
CA LEU A 384 12.17 -13.22 -3.72
C LEU A 384 12.52 -14.62 -4.25
N PHE A 385 12.63 -15.62 -3.38
CA PHE A 385 12.83 -17.02 -3.81
C PHE A 385 11.69 -17.47 -4.72
N LEU A 386 10.43 -17.29 -4.28
CA LEU A 386 9.26 -17.64 -5.08
C LEU A 386 9.23 -16.86 -6.39
N TYR A 387 9.54 -15.57 -6.34
CA TYR A 387 9.59 -14.69 -7.50
C TYR A 387 10.58 -15.21 -8.56
N TYR A 388 11.84 -15.41 -8.19
CA TYR A 388 12.87 -15.88 -9.13
C TYR A 388 12.53 -17.26 -9.66
N HIS A 389 12.07 -18.16 -8.80
CA HIS A 389 11.69 -19.49 -9.25
C HIS A 389 10.49 -19.46 -10.20
N ARG A 390 9.46 -18.63 -9.95
CA ARG A 390 8.17 -18.63 -10.69
C ARG A 390 8.16 -17.78 -11.95
N HIS A 391 8.89 -16.68 -11.97
CA HIS A 391 8.82 -15.70 -13.05
C HIS A 391 10.10 -15.58 -13.87
N THR A 392 11.20 -16.24 -13.47
CA THR A 392 12.48 -16.20 -14.20
C THR A 392 12.99 -17.61 -14.50
N LYS A 393 14.05 -17.71 -15.32
CA LYS A 393 14.78 -18.97 -15.55
C LYS A 393 15.86 -19.26 -14.51
N LEU A 394 16.06 -18.37 -13.54
CA LEU A 394 17.05 -18.53 -12.49
C LEU A 394 16.61 -19.62 -11.49
N THR A 395 17.59 -20.37 -11.00
CA THR A 395 17.40 -21.32 -9.90
C THR A 395 17.86 -20.66 -8.60
N PRO A 396 16.91 -20.22 -7.74
CA PRO A 396 17.26 -19.61 -6.47
C PRO A 396 17.66 -20.63 -5.41
N ILE A 397 18.58 -20.25 -4.53
CA ILE A 397 18.90 -20.96 -3.29
C ILE A 397 18.84 -19.96 -2.14
N VAL A 398 18.22 -20.32 -1.03
CA VAL A 398 18.20 -19.51 0.20
C VAL A 398 19.10 -20.14 1.24
N LEU A 399 20.14 -19.43 1.65
CA LEU A 399 20.97 -19.75 2.79
C LEU A 399 20.47 -19.01 4.01
N ASP A 400 19.91 -19.71 5.00
CA ASP A 400 19.67 -19.13 6.32
C ASP A 400 20.94 -19.26 7.16
N ALA A 401 21.54 -18.13 7.54
CA ALA A 401 22.74 -18.11 8.37
C ALA A 401 22.56 -18.82 9.72
N ILE A 402 21.33 -18.97 10.22
CA ILE A 402 21.01 -19.74 11.44
C ILE A 402 21.43 -21.21 11.28
N GLU A 403 21.26 -21.78 10.09
CA GLU A 403 21.51 -23.20 9.83
C GLU A 403 23.02 -23.50 9.66
N CYS A 404 23.84 -22.48 9.41
CA CYS A 404 25.23 -22.61 8.98
C CYS A 404 26.28 -22.17 10.02
N GLN A 405 25.96 -22.22 11.32
CA GLN A 405 26.83 -21.77 12.44
C GLN A 405 28.22 -22.46 12.50
N GLY A 406 29.12 -22.13 11.57
CA GLY A 406 30.52 -22.58 11.51
C GLY A 406 30.78 -23.86 10.70
N LYS A 407 29.76 -24.47 10.07
CA LYS A 407 29.91 -25.63 9.17
C LYS A 407 29.53 -25.21 7.75
N TYR A 408 30.54 -24.87 6.96
CA TYR A 408 30.36 -24.45 5.55
C TYR A 408 30.52 -25.61 4.56
N ASP A 409 30.74 -26.83 5.04
CA ASP A 409 30.90 -27.99 4.17
C ASP A 409 29.50 -28.51 3.79
N ASN A 410 29.29 -28.81 2.51
CA ASN A 410 28.05 -29.37 1.94
C ASN A 410 26.76 -28.55 2.08
N TRP A 411 26.79 -27.35 2.67
CA TRP A 411 25.59 -26.51 2.87
C TRP A 411 24.75 -26.39 1.59
N GLU A 412 25.38 -26.15 0.43
CA GLU A 412 24.66 -25.92 -0.81
C GLU A 412 23.91 -27.17 -1.28
N LYS A 413 24.49 -28.35 -1.06
CA LYS A 413 23.84 -29.61 -1.38
C LYS A 413 22.66 -29.86 -0.45
N GLU A 414 22.88 -29.72 0.85
CA GLU A 414 21.84 -29.91 1.88
C GLU A 414 20.67 -28.93 1.68
N THR A 415 20.97 -27.65 1.42
CA THR A 415 19.96 -26.65 1.08
C THR A 415 19.28 -26.98 -0.25
N PHE A 416 20.00 -27.37 -1.29
CA PHE A 416 19.35 -27.72 -2.56
C PHE A 416 18.39 -28.89 -2.40
N GLU A 417 18.81 -29.97 -1.73
CA GLU A 417 18.02 -31.18 -1.50
C GLU A 417 16.85 -30.96 -0.52
N SER A 418 16.88 -29.90 0.30
CA SER A 418 15.73 -29.52 1.14
C SER A 418 14.65 -28.76 0.35
N TYR A 419 15.03 -28.04 -0.71
CA TYR A 419 14.11 -27.26 -1.54
C TYR A 419 13.58 -28.02 -2.76
N TYR A 420 14.43 -28.76 -3.45
CA TYR A 420 14.15 -29.36 -4.76
C TYR A 420 14.14 -30.89 -4.69
N GLU A 421 13.52 -31.54 -5.68
CA GLU A 421 13.51 -33.02 -5.79
C GLU A 421 14.91 -33.65 -5.66
N GLU A 422 14.97 -34.79 -4.98
CA GLU A 422 16.22 -35.51 -4.71
C GLU A 422 16.91 -36.01 -5.99
N ASN A 423 18.24 -36.16 -5.94
CA ASN A 423 19.10 -36.60 -7.07
C ASN A 423 19.23 -35.60 -8.25
N LYS A 424 18.83 -34.34 -8.07
CA LYS A 424 19.00 -33.28 -9.08
C LYS A 424 20.17 -32.32 -8.81
N TYR A 425 20.92 -32.52 -7.74
CA TYR A 425 22.03 -31.64 -7.37
C TYR A 425 23.16 -31.63 -8.42
N ASP A 426 23.47 -32.78 -9.04
CA ASP A 426 24.46 -32.83 -10.14
C ASP A 426 24.03 -31.99 -11.35
N ASP A 427 22.72 -31.96 -11.66
CA ASP A 427 22.15 -31.13 -12.72
C ASP A 427 22.22 -29.64 -12.38
N PHE A 428 22.12 -29.31 -11.08
CA PHE A 428 22.31 -27.96 -10.57
C PHE A 428 23.77 -27.52 -10.62
N LEU A 429 24.73 -28.40 -10.31
CA LEU A 429 26.17 -28.09 -10.44
C LEU A 429 26.55 -27.73 -11.89
N ARG A 430 25.97 -28.42 -12.88
CA ARG A 430 26.20 -28.18 -14.33
C ARG A 430 25.64 -26.86 -14.86
N LEU A 431 24.75 -26.18 -14.12
CA LEU A 431 24.24 -24.87 -14.52
C LEU A 431 25.35 -23.83 -14.52
N LYS A 432 25.28 -22.89 -15.47
CA LYS A 432 26.16 -21.74 -15.55
C LYS A 432 25.82 -20.71 -14.46
N SER A 433 26.74 -19.78 -14.20
CA SER A 433 26.53 -18.76 -13.17
C SER A 433 25.31 -17.87 -13.46
N ASN A 434 25.07 -17.51 -14.72
CA ASN A 434 23.91 -16.73 -15.17
C ASN A 434 22.55 -17.46 -15.02
N GLU A 435 22.51 -18.70 -14.54
CA GLU A 435 21.30 -19.49 -14.29
C GLU A 435 21.02 -19.68 -12.78
N LYS A 436 21.87 -19.15 -11.90
CA LYS A 436 21.80 -19.35 -10.44
C LYS A 436 21.69 -18.03 -9.69
N ILE A 437 20.90 -17.99 -8.62
CA ILE A 437 20.86 -16.85 -7.70
C ILE A 437 20.93 -17.32 -6.25
N LEU A 438 21.70 -16.60 -5.43
CA LEU A 438 21.86 -16.88 -4.00
C LEU A 438 21.20 -15.78 -3.18
N ILE A 439 20.34 -16.17 -2.24
CA ILE A 439 19.72 -15.29 -1.25
C ILE A 439 20.26 -15.74 0.11
N ILE A 440 20.80 -14.82 0.91
CA ILE A 440 21.36 -15.11 2.23
C ILE A 440 20.53 -14.33 3.26
N ASP A 441 19.76 -15.03 4.08
CA ASP A 441 19.02 -14.44 5.20
C ASP A 441 19.85 -14.50 6.49
N ASN A 442 19.56 -13.58 7.41
CA ASN A 442 20.23 -13.47 8.71
C ASN A 442 21.76 -13.36 8.65
N PHE A 443 22.32 -12.77 7.60
CA PHE A 443 23.78 -12.74 7.37
C PHE A 443 24.61 -12.22 8.57
N HIS A 444 24.02 -11.32 9.35
CA HIS A 444 24.59 -10.78 10.60
C HIS A 444 24.96 -11.84 11.66
N LEU A 445 24.40 -13.05 11.59
CA LEU A 445 24.70 -14.17 12.48
C LEU A 445 25.95 -14.97 12.07
N LEU A 446 26.44 -14.80 10.84
CA LEU A 446 27.65 -15.50 10.39
C LEU A 446 28.89 -14.93 11.07
N LYS A 447 29.82 -15.83 11.44
CA LYS A 447 31.13 -15.43 11.93
C LYS A 447 31.93 -14.80 10.78
N LYS A 448 32.30 -13.54 10.94
CA LYS A 448 33.06 -12.77 9.95
C LYS A 448 34.56 -13.10 10.04
N ASP A 449 34.94 -14.26 9.55
CA ASP A 449 36.34 -14.72 9.49
C ASP A 449 36.86 -14.82 8.04
N SER A 450 38.15 -15.12 7.88
CA SER A 450 38.79 -15.23 6.56
C SER A 450 38.19 -16.34 5.68
N LYS A 451 37.56 -17.36 6.28
CA LYS A 451 36.89 -18.43 5.53
C LYS A 451 35.63 -17.88 4.86
N LEU A 452 34.82 -17.11 5.57
CA LEU A 452 33.63 -16.46 4.98
C LEU A 452 34.00 -15.58 3.78
N ILE A 453 35.09 -14.82 3.89
CA ILE A 453 35.60 -13.98 2.79
C ILE A 453 35.95 -14.83 1.56
N SER A 454 36.63 -15.96 1.75
CA SER A 454 36.96 -16.88 0.64
C SER A 454 35.71 -17.50 0.01
N LEU A 455 34.69 -17.82 0.82
CA LEU A 455 33.43 -18.38 0.34
C LEU A 455 32.63 -17.38 -0.49
N ILE A 456 32.57 -16.11 -0.05
CA ILE A 456 31.90 -15.05 -0.79
C ILE A 456 32.50 -14.90 -2.19
N LYS A 457 33.84 -14.92 -2.32
CA LYS A 457 34.51 -14.89 -3.63
C LYS A 457 34.07 -16.05 -4.52
N VAL A 458 34.04 -17.27 -3.97
CA VAL A 458 33.56 -18.46 -4.69
C VAL A 458 32.08 -18.31 -5.10
N TRP A 459 31.24 -17.73 -4.25
CA TRP A 459 29.83 -17.48 -4.57
C TRP A 459 29.66 -16.44 -5.67
N MET A 460 30.50 -15.39 -5.71
CA MET A 460 30.44 -14.38 -6.76
C MET A 460 30.73 -14.98 -8.14
N ASP A 461 31.63 -15.96 -8.23
CA ASP A 461 31.91 -16.67 -9.49
C ASP A 461 30.77 -17.64 -9.87
N LYS A 462 30.18 -18.30 -8.86
CA LYS A 462 29.19 -19.37 -9.06
C LYS A 462 27.77 -18.88 -9.33
N TYR A 463 27.38 -17.74 -8.78
CA TYR A 463 26.00 -17.23 -8.86
C TYR A 463 25.94 -15.97 -9.70
N PHE A 464 24.85 -15.78 -10.45
CA PHE A 464 24.58 -14.58 -11.22
C PHE A 464 24.55 -13.36 -10.30
N LYS A 465 23.89 -13.50 -9.16
CA LYS A 465 23.62 -12.44 -8.19
C LYS A 465 23.56 -13.02 -6.78
N ILE A 466 23.97 -12.21 -5.80
CA ILE A 466 23.89 -12.52 -4.37
C ILE A 466 23.06 -11.44 -3.68
N ILE A 467 21.98 -11.83 -3.02
CA ILE A 467 21.14 -10.95 -2.22
C ILE A 467 21.41 -11.24 -0.74
N ILE A 468 21.90 -10.27 0.00
CA ILE A 468 22.27 -10.38 1.41
C ILE A 468 21.24 -9.61 2.24
N ILE A 469 20.59 -10.28 3.18
CA ILE A 469 19.57 -9.71 4.05
C ILE A 469 20.06 -9.76 5.50
N GLN A 470 20.07 -8.61 6.19
CA GLN A 470 20.62 -8.52 7.55
C GLN A 470 19.97 -7.45 8.45
N ASP A 471 20.29 -7.51 9.75
CA ASP A 471 19.83 -6.56 10.76
C ASP A 471 20.56 -5.21 10.67
N LYS A 472 19.79 -4.11 10.78
CA LYS A 472 20.33 -2.74 10.76
C LYS A 472 21.28 -2.45 11.92
N ASN A 473 21.02 -3.03 13.11
CA ASN A 473 21.69 -2.65 14.36
C ASN A 473 22.84 -3.58 14.76
N THR A 474 23.43 -4.32 13.83
CA THR A 474 24.51 -5.24 14.18
C THR A 474 25.80 -4.45 14.46
N PRO A 475 26.31 -4.42 15.71
CA PRO A 475 27.59 -3.79 15.99
C PRO A 475 28.69 -4.70 15.45
N GLY A 476 29.28 -4.31 14.34
CA GLY A 476 30.47 -4.95 13.83
C GLY A 476 31.00 -4.12 12.69
N LYS A 477 32.21 -3.55 12.89
CA LYS A 477 33.07 -3.16 11.78
C LYS A 477 32.98 -4.28 10.76
N LEU A 478 32.42 -4.00 9.58
CA LEU A 478 32.79 -4.78 8.41
C LEU A 478 34.33 -4.71 8.42
N SER A 479 35.00 -5.86 8.44
CA SER A 479 36.41 -5.84 8.10
C SER A 479 36.50 -5.10 6.77
N ASP A 480 37.34 -4.08 6.70
CA ASP A 480 37.50 -3.24 5.51
C ASP A 480 37.60 -4.13 4.24
N ASP A 481 38.18 -5.33 4.35
CA ASP A 481 38.19 -6.42 3.35
C ASP A 481 36.83 -6.83 2.73
N ILE A 482 35.74 -6.93 3.49
CA ILE A 482 34.40 -7.27 2.96
C ILE A 482 33.80 -6.03 2.26
N GLN A 483 34.10 -4.84 2.77
CA GLN A 483 33.64 -3.59 2.20
C GLN A 483 34.35 -3.32 0.86
N ASP A 484 35.67 -3.46 0.84
CA ASP A 484 36.53 -3.37 -0.34
C ASP A 484 36.15 -4.41 -1.41
N LEU A 485 35.85 -5.66 -1.02
CA LEU A 485 35.38 -6.71 -1.94
C LEU A 485 34.11 -6.36 -2.72
N PHE A 486 33.29 -5.46 -2.19
CA PHE A 486 32.01 -5.10 -2.79
C PHE A 486 31.96 -3.67 -3.34
N GLU A 487 32.89 -2.78 -2.96
CA GLU A 487 32.88 -1.37 -3.36
C GLU A 487 33.67 -1.09 -4.64
N GLU A 488 34.64 -1.93 -5.02
CA GLU A 488 35.66 -1.61 -6.05
C GLU A 488 35.12 -1.33 -7.48
N ASP A 489 33.91 -1.76 -7.86
CA ASP A 489 33.42 -1.64 -9.27
C ASP A 489 31.95 -1.19 -9.43
N GLY A 490 31.31 -0.63 -8.40
CA GLY A 490 29.89 -0.23 -8.50
C GLY A 490 28.91 -1.41 -8.69
N GLN A 491 29.39 -2.63 -8.43
CA GLN A 491 28.65 -3.89 -8.53
C GLN A 491 27.73 -4.14 -7.31
N LYS A 492 27.82 -3.31 -6.27
CA LYS A 492 27.01 -3.39 -5.06
C LYS A 492 25.98 -2.28 -5.00
N ILE A 493 24.80 -2.60 -4.46
CA ILE A 493 23.82 -1.61 -4.01
C ILE A 493 23.29 -1.98 -2.63
N LYS A 494 22.97 -0.97 -1.82
CA LYS A 494 22.44 -1.14 -0.46
C LYS A 494 21.07 -0.50 -0.33
N PHE A 495 20.12 -1.26 0.20
CA PHE A 495 18.76 -0.85 0.52
C PHE A 495 18.51 -0.92 2.03
N GLU A 496 17.78 0.05 2.57
CA GLU A 496 17.24 0.02 3.92
C GLU A 496 15.72 -0.07 3.88
N ILE A 497 15.16 -1.11 4.49
CA ILE A 497 13.71 -1.25 4.69
C ILE A 497 13.23 -0.20 5.69
N LEU A 498 12.30 0.63 5.23
CA LEU A 498 11.67 1.68 6.02
C LEU A 498 10.60 1.10 6.98
N ASN A 499 10.16 1.94 7.91
CA ASN A 499 9.01 1.59 8.76
C ASN A 499 7.72 1.58 7.93
N LEU A 500 6.70 0.87 8.42
CA LEU A 500 5.45 0.74 7.69
C LEU A 500 4.65 2.06 7.73
N LYS A 501 4.63 2.78 6.60
CA LYS A 501 3.84 4.00 6.42
C LYS A 501 2.33 3.69 6.50
N PRO A 502 1.46 4.65 6.90
CA PRO A 502 0.01 4.45 7.03
C PRO A 502 -0.65 3.89 5.76
N SER A 503 -0.22 4.34 4.58
CA SER A 503 -0.66 3.81 3.27
C SER A 503 -0.40 2.30 3.14
N LYS A 504 0.81 1.85 3.47
CA LYS A 504 1.21 0.45 3.53
C LYS A 504 0.50 -0.32 4.65
N ARG A 505 0.24 0.29 5.82
CA ARG A 505 -0.57 -0.32 6.90
C ARG A 505 -1.98 -0.65 6.41
N LYS A 506 -2.66 0.32 5.79
CA LYS A 506 -4.00 0.14 5.19
C LYS A 506 -4.00 -0.99 4.17
N LYS A 507 -3.01 -1.04 3.26
CA LYS A 507 -2.89 -2.10 2.25
C LYS A 507 -2.70 -3.48 2.87
N LEU A 508 -1.88 -3.59 3.93
CA LEU A 508 -1.73 -4.84 4.68
C LEU A 508 -3.04 -5.26 5.38
N ILE A 509 -3.72 -4.33 6.06
CA ILE A 509 -5.02 -4.59 6.72
C ILE A 509 -6.06 -5.03 5.68
N TYR A 510 -6.13 -4.35 4.55
CA TYR A 510 -7.01 -4.69 3.43
C TYR A 510 -6.75 -6.11 2.93
N ASN A 511 -5.48 -6.48 2.68
CA ASN A 511 -5.12 -7.83 2.25
C ASN A 511 -5.52 -8.89 3.29
N ILE A 512 -5.42 -8.56 4.58
CA ILE A 512 -5.86 -9.47 5.66
C ILE A 512 -7.37 -9.67 5.59
N CYS A 513 -8.15 -8.58 5.61
CA CYS A 513 -9.61 -8.62 5.58
C CYS A 513 -10.16 -9.26 4.30
N LYS A 514 -9.55 -8.99 3.13
CA LYS A 514 -9.99 -9.53 1.83
C LYS A 514 -9.92 -11.06 1.76
N ASN A 515 -8.94 -11.65 2.45
CA ASN A 515 -8.77 -13.11 2.46
C ASN A 515 -9.53 -13.79 3.62
N ASP A 516 -10.24 -13.01 4.44
CA ASP A 516 -11.08 -13.55 5.49
C ASP A 516 -12.49 -13.88 4.97
N LYS A 517 -13.02 -15.04 5.35
CA LYS A 517 -14.33 -15.53 4.89
C LYS A 517 -15.50 -14.72 5.46
N MET A 518 -15.27 -13.89 6.47
CA MET A 518 -16.29 -13.10 7.15
C MET A 518 -16.82 -11.92 6.31
N TYR A 519 -16.02 -11.41 5.37
CA TYR A 519 -16.38 -10.24 4.57
C TYR A 519 -16.90 -10.63 3.18
N VAL A 520 -18.05 -10.07 2.80
CA VAL A 520 -18.73 -10.41 1.53
C VAL A 520 -18.66 -9.26 0.53
N SER A 521 -18.48 -8.02 0.98
CA SER A 521 -18.38 -6.84 0.11
C SER A 521 -17.11 -6.02 0.34
N GLU A 522 -16.61 -5.40 -0.73
CA GLU A 522 -15.46 -4.49 -0.68
C GLU A 522 -15.71 -3.26 0.21
N SER A 523 -16.97 -2.80 0.28
CA SER A 523 -17.36 -1.70 1.17
C SER A 523 -17.19 -2.04 2.65
N GLN A 524 -17.53 -3.26 3.08
CA GLN A 524 -17.35 -3.71 4.45
C GLN A 524 -15.86 -3.78 4.82
N ILE A 525 -15.04 -4.29 3.91
CA ILE A 525 -13.58 -4.35 4.08
C ILE A 525 -13.00 -2.94 4.28
N LYS A 526 -13.39 -1.97 3.43
CA LYS A 526 -12.91 -0.59 3.53
C LYS A 526 -13.33 0.09 4.83
N THR A 527 -14.57 -0.13 5.28
CA THR A 527 -15.04 0.41 6.56
C THR A 527 -14.24 -0.16 7.73
N GLU A 528 -14.06 -1.49 7.80
CA GLU A 528 -13.29 -2.08 8.89
C GLU A 528 -11.81 -1.69 8.83
N MET A 529 -11.22 -1.64 7.63
CA MET A 529 -9.83 -1.16 7.43
C MET A 529 -9.65 0.25 8.00
N ASN A 530 -10.55 1.18 7.69
CA ASN A 530 -10.49 2.55 8.20
C ASN A 530 -10.67 2.60 9.71
N GLU A 531 -11.54 1.75 10.28
CA GLU A 531 -11.73 1.67 11.72
C GLU A 531 -10.51 1.13 12.47
N ILE A 532 -9.85 0.10 11.93
CA ILE A 532 -8.64 -0.48 12.50
C ILE A 532 -7.50 0.53 12.39
N GLU A 533 -7.29 1.14 11.22
CA GLU A 533 -6.23 2.14 11.04
C GLU A 533 -6.45 3.37 11.95
N GLN A 534 -7.69 3.86 12.07
CA GLN A 534 -8.01 4.94 13.01
C GLN A 534 -7.73 4.52 14.45
N PHE A 535 -8.05 3.28 14.84
CA PHE A 535 -7.74 2.77 16.16
C PHE A 535 -6.23 2.69 16.42
N LEU A 536 -5.45 2.21 15.45
CA LEU A 536 -3.98 2.13 15.54
C LEU A 536 -3.35 3.53 15.68
N ARG A 537 -3.85 4.53 14.92
CA ARG A 537 -3.39 5.93 15.00
C ARG A 537 -3.63 6.59 16.35
N LEU A 538 -4.66 6.15 17.07
CA LEU A 538 -4.99 6.66 18.41
C LEU A 538 -4.26 5.91 19.52
N GLN A 539 -3.48 4.89 19.19
CA GLN A 539 -2.54 4.34 20.16
C GLN A 539 -1.36 5.29 20.31
N PRO A 540 -0.68 5.31 21.47
CA PRO A 540 0.39 6.26 21.72
C PRO A 540 1.45 6.26 20.61
N SER A 541 1.91 7.45 20.18
CA SER A 541 2.78 7.62 19.00
C SER A 541 4.11 6.85 19.06
N PHE A 542 4.54 6.42 20.25
CA PHE A 542 5.75 5.61 20.45
C PHE A 542 5.57 4.09 20.23
N ILE A 543 4.39 3.62 19.80
CA ILE A 543 4.18 2.20 19.42
C ILE A 543 4.74 1.95 18.01
N LYS A 544 5.77 1.12 17.91
CA LYS A 544 6.31 0.67 16.61
C LYS A 544 5.41 -0.39 16.00
N PHE A 545 4.52 0.01 15.10
CA PHE A 545 3.70 -0.93 14.33
C PHE A 545 4.50 -1.60 13.21
N ASN A 546 5.12 -2.73 13.54
CA ASN A 546 5.74 -3.59 12.53
C ASN A 546 4.69 -4.51 11.86
N PRO A 547 4.98 -5.08 10.67
CA PRO A 547 4.07 -5.97 9.97
C PRO A 547 3.53 -7.13 10.81
N ASP A 548 4.37 -7.77 11.64
CA ASP A 548 3.96 -8.90 12.51
C ASP A 548 2.90 -8.48 13.55
N LEU A 549 3.12 -7.35 14.22
CA LEU A 549 2.19 -6.81 15.20
C LEU A 549 0.86 -6.42 14.54
N ILE A 550 0.89 -5.75 13.40
CA ILE A 550 -0.32 -5.39 12.65
C ILE A 550 -1.07 -6.65 12.24
N MET A 551 -0.37 -7.64 11.69
CA MET A 551 -1.00 -8.91 11.30
C MET A 551 -1.69 -9.57 12.49
N LYS A 552 -1.02 -9.72 13.63
CA LYS A 552 -1.60 -10.32 14.84
C LYS A 552 -2.79 -9.51 15.37
N LEU A 553 -2.66 -8.18 15.40
CA LEU A 553 -3.72 -7.26 15.84
C LEU A 553 -4.95 -7.37 14.95
N THR A 554 -4.80 -7.19 13.64
CA THR A 554 -5.90 -7.26 12.67
C THR A 554 -6.59 -8.60 12.73
N SER A 555 -5.84 -9.69 12.87
CA SER A 555 -6.41 -11.04 12.88
C SER A 555 -7.21 -11.31 14.16
N LYS A 556 -6.63 -11.00 15.32
CA LYS A 556 -7.35 -11.15 16.59
C LYS A 556 -8.56 -10.22 16.65
N TYR A 557 -8.47 -9.05 16.03
CA TYR A 557 -9.57 -8.10 15.90
C TYR A 557 -10.72 -8.67 15.05
N ILE A 558 -10.42 -9.36 13.94
CA ILE A 558 -11.42 -10.04 13.11
C ILE A 558 -12.04 -11.24 13.86
N GLU A 559 -11.22 -12.04 14.57
CA GLU A 559 -11.66 -13.21 15.32
C GLU A 559 -12.48 -12.86 16.58
N SER A 560 -12.27 -11.69 17.18
CA SER A 560 -12.93 -11.30 18.43
C SER A 560 -14.38 -10.84 18.21
N ASP A 561 -15.34 -11.59 18.77
CA ASP A 561 -16.72 -11.12 18.96
C ASP A 561 -16.80 -9.90 19.91
N ASP A 562 -15.82 -9.78 20.80
CA ASP A 562 -15.70 -8.71 21.78
C ASP A 562 -14.79 -7.57 21.28
N LYS A 563 -15.38 -6.64 20.53
CA LYS A 563 -14.69 -5.49 19.90
C LYS A 563 -14.31 -4.37 20.88
N SER A 564 -13.96 -4.64 22.13
CA SER A 564 -13.26 -3.63 22.95
C SER A 564 -11.85 -3.45 22.36
N LYS A 565 -11.69 -2.43 21.50
CA LYS A 565 -10.51 -2.24 20.64
C LYS A 565 -9.19 -2.29 21.43
N ILE A 566 -9.19 -1.78 22.66
CA ILE A 566 -8.01 -1.71 23.54
C ILE A 566 -7.65 -3.07 24.15
N ASN A 567 -8.61 -3.92 24.52
CA ASN A 567 -8.31 -5.25 25.08
C ASN A 567 -7.67 -6.16 24.03
N VAL A 568 -8.16 -6.13 22.78
CA VAL A 568 -7.55 -6.85 21.66
C VAL A 568 -6.10 -6.39 21.48
N PHE A 569 -5.87 -5.08 21.45
CA PHE A 569 -4.54 -4.51 21.34
C PHE A 569 -3.60 -5.03 22.42
N HIS A 570 -4.05 -4.90 23.66
CA HIS A 570 -3.25 -5.23 24.81
C HIS A 570 -3.00 -6.72 24.98
N ASP A 571 -3.95 -7.59 24.62
CA ASP A 571 -3.71 -9.03 24.62
C ASP A 571 -2.65 -9.44 23.61
N VAL A 572 -2.70 -8.88 22.38
CA VAL A 572 -1.68 -9.15 21.36
C VAL A 572 -0.33 -8.60 21.82
N PHE A 573 -0.31 -7.42 22.42
CA PHE A 573 0.89 -6.83 22.99
C PHE A 573 1.50 -7.70 24.11
N ARG A 574 0.69 -8.19 25.05
CA ARG A 574 1.12 -9.13 26.11
C ARG A 574 1.67 -10.43 25.53
N ALA A 575 0.98 -11.02 24.55
CA ALA A 575 1.45 -12.22 23.88
C ALA A 575 2.81 -11.98 23.20
N SER A 576 2.99 -10.84 22.55
CA SER A 576 4.27 -10.42 21.95
C SER A 576 5.39 -10.29 22.99
N ILE A 577 5.11 -9.70 24.16
CA ILE A 577 6.09 -9.64 25.27
C ILE A 577 6.48 -11.04 25.73
N VAL A 578 5.51 -11.93 25.95
CA VAL A 578 5.76 -13.31 26.38
C VAL A 578 6.63 -14.05 25.37
N ASP A 579 6.35 -13.90 24.07
CA ASP A 579 7.15 -14.52 23.01
C ASP A 579 8.56 -13.95 22.95
N ASN A 580 8.75 -12.65 23.23
CA ASN A 580 10.08 -12.05 23.35
C ASN A 580 10.84 -12.59 24.57
N ILE A 581 10.19 -12.72 25.74
CA ILE A 581 10.84 -13.28 26.93
C ILE A 581 11.29 -14.72 26.68
N LYS A 582 10.47 -15.56 26.01
CA LYS A 582 10.82 -16.95 25.68
C LYS A 582 12.12 -17.09 24.87
N LYS A 583 12.51 -16.08 24.08
CA LYS A 583 13.77 -16.10 23.32
C LYS A 583 15.01 -16.08 24.24
N GLY A 584 14.92 -15.40 25.37
CA GLY A 584 15.98 -15.36 26.38
C GLY A 584 15.80 -16.37 27.50
N PHE A 585 14.55 -16.67 27.87
CA PHE A 585 14.17 -17.52 29.00
C PHE A 585 13.17 -18.60 28.55
N PRO A 586 13.59 -19.59 27.74
CA PRO A 586 12.69 -20.58 27.17
C PRO A 586 12.10 -21.54 28.22
N SER A 587 12.87 -21.85 29.27
CA SER A 587 12.50 -22.75 30.35
C SER A 587 11.79 -22.06 31.52
N ASP A 588 12.01 -20.75 31.72
CA ASP A 588 11.44 -19.99 32.83
C ASP A 588 11.07 -18.55 32.44
N VAL A 589 9.97 -18.44 31.71
CA VAL A 589 9.40 -17.14 31.30
C VAL A 589 9.02 -16.27 32.50
N GLN A 590 8.70 -16.88 33.65
CA GLN A 590 8.31 -16.13 34.85
C GLN A 590 9.51 -15.38 35.41
N LEU A 591 10.65 -16.04 35.59
CA LEU A 591 11.89 -15.40 36.05
C LEU A 591 12.26 -14.21 35.16
N GLY A 592 12.31 -14.41 33.85
CA GLY A 592 12.62 -13.34 32.89
C GLY A 592 11.67 -12.15 33.03
N SER A 593 10.37 -12.42 33.24
CA SER A 593 9.40 -11.36 33.48
C SER A 593 9.58 -10.64 34.81
N VAL A 594 9.95 -11.34 35.89
CA VAL A 594 10.16 -10.73 37.22
C VAL A 594 11.38 -9.80 37.18
N LEU A 595 12.49 -10.28 36.61
CA LEU A 595 13.72 -9.50 36.50
C LEU A 595 13.51 -8.24 35.66
N LEU A 596 12.85 -8.36 34.50
CA LEU A 596 12.53 -7.21 33.66
C LEU A 596 11.65 -6.17 34.39
N SER A 597 10.67 -6.62 35.18
CA SER A 597 9.85 -5.75 36.04
C SER A 597 10.66 -5.01 37.10
N LYS A 598 11.50 -5.72 37.85
CA LYS A 598 12.33 -5.10 38.90
C LYS A 598 13.35 -4.13 38.32
N ILE A 599 14.00 -4.47 37.18
CA ILE A 599 14.91 -3.56 36.46
C ILE A 599 14.16 -2.30 36.02
N ALA A 600 13.01 -2.45 35.36
CA ALA A 600 12.23 -1.32 34.88
C ALA A 600 11.83 -0.37 36.02
N PHE A 601 11.41 -0.91 37.15
CA PHE A 601 11.01 -0.14 38.32
C PHE A 601 12.19 0.58 38.98
N GLN A 602 13.34 -0.09 39.15
CA GLN A 602 14.52 0.54 39.75
C GLN A 602 15.04 1.69 38.88
N VAL A 603 15.03 1.51 37.56
CA VAL A 603 15.39 2.57 36.60
C VAL A 603 14.44 3.77 36.68
N TYR A 604 13.14 3.52 36.88
CA TYR A 604 12.14 4.56 37.05
C TYR A 604 12.34 5.37 38.34
N ILE A 605 12.46 4.69 39.49
CA ILE A 605 12.62 5.35 40.80
C ILE A 605 13.93 6.15 40.88
N ASN A 606 15.02 5.59 40.34
CA ASN A 606 16.33 6.26 40.36
C ASN A 606 16.46 7.35 39.29
N LYS A 607 15.46 7.49 38.40
CA LYS A 607 15.49 8.35 37.21
C LYS A 607 16.74 8.14 36.34
N GLU A 608 17.23 6.90 36.27
CA GLU A 608 18.50 6.55 35.63
C GLU A 608 18.27 5.92 34.24
N TYR A 609 17.83 6.70 33.25
CA TYR A 609 17.59 6.21 31.89
C TYR A 609 18.34 7.07 30.86
N PRO A 610 19.13 6.48 29.92
CA PRO A 610 19.51 5.07 29.80
C PRO A 610 20.37 4.58 30.98
N PHE A 611 20.25 3.29 31.33
CA PHE A 611 20.84 2.70 32.54
C PHE A 611 22.13 1.91 32.25
N CYS A 612 22.93 1.66 33.29
CA CYS A 612 24.15 0.86 33.19
C CYS A 612 23.93 -0.61 33.57
N ARG A 613 24.87 -1.48 33.22
CA ARG A 613 24.84 -2.91 33.59
C ARG A 613 24.73 -3.10 35.11
N ASN A 614 25.37 -2.23 35.91
CA ASN A 614 25.33 -2.28 37.38
C ASN A 614 23.91 -2.37 37.95
N VAL A 615 22.91 -1.74 37.29
CA VAL A 615 21.51 -1.82 37.72
C VAL A 615 20.97 -3.25 37.62
N ILE A 616 21.38 -4.02 36.61
CA ILE A 616 21.01 -5.44 36.48
C ILE A 616 21.66 -6.25 37.61
N ASP A 617 22.94 -6.03 37.85
CA ASP A 617 23.69 -6.74 38.89
C ASP A 617 23.08 -6.49 40.28
N GLU A 618 22.72 -5.24 40.59
CA GLU A 618 22.02 -4.86 41.83
C GLU A 618 20.64 -5.53 41.96
N VAL A 619 19.85 -5.53 40.89
CA VAL A 619 18.49 -6.13 40.89
C VAL A 619 18.55 -7.64 41.08
N VAL A 620 19.47 -8.32 40.39
CA VAL A 620 19.64 -9.78 40.51
C VAL A 620 20.13 -10.15 41.91
N THR A 621 21.07 -9.38 42.46
CA THR A 621 21.56 -9.59 43.83
C THR A 621 20.44 -9.46 44.86
N LYS A 622 19.67 -8.36 44.81
CA LYS A 622 18.50 -8.16 45.69
C LYS A 622 17.45 -9.26 45.53
N TYR A 623 17.18 -9.68 44.29
CA TYR A 623 16.25 -10.78 44.03
C TYR A 623 16.70 -12.09 44.69
N ASN A 624 17.98 -12.43 44.59
CA ASN A 624 18.53 -13.62 45.22
C ASN A 624 18.47 -13.53 46.76
N GLU A 625 18.76 -12.36 47.35
CA GLU A 625 18.66 -12.12 48.79
C GLU A 625 17.21 -12.22 49.31
N GLU A 626 16.24 -11.62 48.61
CA GLU A 626 14.83 -11.55 49.02
C GLU A 626 14.09 -12.88 48.86
N TYR A 627 14.30 -13.59 47.74
CA TYR A 627 13.51 -14.76 47.36
C TYR A 627 14.28 -16.08 47.47
N GLY A 628 15.54 -16.05 47.95
CA GLY A 628 16.42 -17.22 47.98
C GLY A 628 16.76 -17.75 46.58
N GLY A 629 16.78 -16.86 45.58
CA GLY A 629 16.98 -17.21 44.18
C GLY A 629 18.34 -17.88 43.95
N GLY A 630 18.33 -19.08 43.38
CA GLY A 630 19.52 -19.82 42.93
C GLY A 630 20.06 -19.32 41.58
N VAL A 631 19.98 -18.02 41.29
CA VAL A 631 20.52 -17.45 40.06
C VAL A 631 22.02 -17.24 40.26
N GLU A 632 22.80 -18.25 39.88
CA GLU A 632 24.25 -18.29 40.15
C GLU A 632 25.07 -17.47 39.15
N ASP A 633 24.61 -17.31 37.90
CA ASP A 633 25.36 -16.65 36.83
C ASP A 633 24.68 -15.37 36.32
N ILE A 634 25.18 -14.21 36.78
CA ILE A 634 24.70 -12.88 36.37
C ILE A 634 25.08 -12.57 34.91
N ASP A 635 26.20 -13.09 34.40
CA ASP A 635 26.59 -12.92 33.01
C ASP A 635 25.60 -13.66 32.08
N GLU A 636 25.19 -14.87 32.46
CA GLU A 636 24.16 -15.61 31.72
C GLU A 636 22.82 -14.87 31.70
N ILE A 637 22.38 -14.32 32.84
CA ILE A 637 21.16 -13.50 32.91
C ILE A 637 21.27 -12.27 32.00
N TYR A 638 22.40 -11.58 32.02
CA TYR A 638 22.62 -10.41 31.17
C TYR A 638 22.50 -10.74 29.68
N ASP A 639 23.06 -11.88 29.25
CA ASP A 639 22.94 -12.32 27.87
C ASP A 639 21.53 -12.82 27.52
N ASN A 640 20.85 -13.52 28.43
CA ASN A 640 19.46 -13.93 28.25
C ASN A 640 18.53 -12.71 28.14
N LEU A 641 18.72 -11.67 28.96
CA LEU A 641 17.98 -10.41 28.86
C LEU A 641 18.17 -9.73 27.49
N LYS A 642 19.38 -9.73 26.92
CA LYS A 642 19.60 -9.21 25.55
C LYS A 642 18.91 -10.06 24.48
N LYS A 643 18.99 -11.39 24.60
CA LYS A 643 18.34 -12.33 23.65
C LYS A 643 16.82 -12.12 23.57
N THR A 644 16.19 -11.60 24.63
CA THR A 644 14.75 -11.26 24.58
C THR A 644 14.42 -10.20 23.53
N GLY A 645 15.37 -9.32 23.19
CA GLY A 645 15.13 -8.14 22.35
C GLY A 645 14.35 -7.02 23.05
N ILE A 646 14.02 -7.16 24.34
CA ILE A 646 13.35 -6.13 25.14
C ILE A 646 14.35 -5.10 25.65
N ILE A 647 15.57 -5.52 26.01
CA ILE A 647 16.68 -4.63 26.39
C ILE A 647 17.67 -4.55 25.24
N LYS A 648 18.08 -3.34 24.88
CA LYS A 648 19.10 -3.07 23.86
C LYS A 648 20.26 -2.27 24.41
N LYS A 649 21.40 -2.43 23.74
CA LYS A 649 22.62 -1.68 24.02
C LYS A 649 22.74 -0.51 23.04
N THR A 650 23.02 0.67 23.57
CA THR A 650 23.28 1.89 22.79
C THR A 650 24.75 1.95 22.35
N ASN A 651 25.06 2.85 21.40
CA ASN A 651 26.42 3.08 20.91
C ASN A 651 27.42 3.43 22.02
N ASN A 652 26.94 4.04 23.12
CA ASN A 652 27.75 4.46 24.26
C ASN A 652 27.81 3.39 25.37
N ASN A 653 27.57 2.12 25.04
CA ASN A 653 27.53 0.99 25.97
C ASN A 653 26.48 1.04 27.10
N LYS A 654 25.56 2.01 27.09
CA LYS A 654 24.41 2.06 28.02
C LYS A 654 23.25 1.19 27.53
N LEU A 655 22.35 0.81 28.44
CA LEU A 655 21.20 -0.04 28.17
C LEU A 655 19.91 0.77 28.12
N ILE A 656 18.99 0.34 27.25
CA ILE A 656 17.65 0.91 27.07
C ILE A 656 16.63 -0.21 26.92
N PHE A 657 15.37 0.06 27.25
CA PHE A 657 14.26 -0.74 26.78
C PHE A 657 13.99 -0.42 25.30
N GLU A 658 13.59 -1.42 24.53
CA GLU A 658 13.35 -1.30 23.08
C GLU A 658 12.21 -0.33 22.74
N SER A 659 11.28 -0.15 23.69
CA SER A 659 10.19 0.82 23.58
C SER A 659 9.75 1.30 24.96
N ASN A 660 9.17 2.50 25.00
CA ASN A 660 8.54 3.06 26.19
C ASN A 660 7.39 2.17 26.68
N ASN A 661 6.67 1.51 25.78
CA ASN A 661 5.64 0.53 26.15
C ASN A 661 6.18 -0.65 26.96
N HIS A 662 7.33 -1.20 26.58
CA HIS A 662 7.95 -2.27 27.38
C HIS A 662 8.29 -1.75 28.77
N LEU A 663 8.93 -0.57 28.86
CA LEU A 663 9.27 0.07 30.12
C LEU A 663 8.01 0.30 30.98
N SER A 664 6.97 0.95 30.45
CA SER A 664 5.72 1.23 31.15
C SER A 664 5.01 -0.04 31.63
N TYR A 665 4.95 -1.08 30.79
CA TYR A 665 4.35 -2.37 31.13
C TYR A 665 5.08 -3.06 32.29
N PHE A 666 6.42 -3.07 32.25
CA PHE A 666 7.22 -3.73 33.28
C PHE A 666 7.22 -2.96 34.60
N ILE A 667 7.20 -1.61 34.56
CA ILE A 667 6.98 -0.76 35.75
C ILE A 667 5.60 -1.04 36.36
N ALA A 668 4.55 -1.03 35.54
CA ALA A 668 3.20 -1.35 35.98
C ALA A 668 3.13 -2.71 36.68
N LYS A 669 3.80 -3.72 36.13
CA LYS A 669 3.83 -5.06 36.71
C LYS A 669 4.57 -5.13 38.05
N GLU A 670 5.59 -4.31 38.29
CA GLU A 670 6.23 -4.24 39.62
C GLU A 670 5.37 -3.48 40.63
N ILE A 671 4.75 -2.36 40.23
CA ILE A 671 3.85 -1.61 41.10
C ILE A 671 2.66 -2.48 41.53
N GLN A 672 2.08 -3.27 40.61
CA GLN A 672 1.03 -4.23 40.94
C GLN A 672 1.50 -5.24 42.01
N ARG A 673 2.74 -5.71 41.91
CA ARG A 673 3.33 -6.67 42.86
C ARG A 673 3.46 -6.05 44.25
N GLN A 674 4.09 -4.87 44.35
CA GLN A 674 4.25 -4.14 45.61
C GLN A 674 2.91 -3.80 46.27
N LYS A 675 1.90 -3.45 45.50
CA LYS A 675 0.55 -3.19 46.04
C LYS A 675 -0.09 -4.45 46.64
N ASN A 676 0.02 -5.58 45.96
CA ASN A 676 -0.56 -6.84 46.41
C ASN A 676 0.17 -7.40 47.64
N ASP A 677 1.49 -7.25 47.68
CA ASP A 677 2.34 -7.84 48.72
C ASP A 677 2.47 -6.91 49.95
N ASP A 678 2.63 -5.60 49.73
CA ASP A 678 3.00 -4.62 50.78
C ASP A 678 1.91 -3.57 51.09
N ASN A 679 0.79 -3.55 50.35
CA ASN A 679 -0.23 -2.49 50.41
C ASN A 679 0.33 -1.06 50.23
N ASP A 680 1.43 -0.89 49.49
CA ASP A 680 2.01 0.43 49.20
C ASP A 680 1.36 1.08 47.96
N TYR A 681 0.76 2.26 48.15
CA TYR A 681 0.12 3.05 47.09
C TYR A 681 0.86 4.36 46.78
N ALA A 682 2.01 4.62 47.41
CA ALA A 682 2.69 5.91 47.31
C ALA A 682 3.09 6.26 45.86
N VAL A 683 3.72 5.32 45.17
CA VAL A 683 4.14 5.48 43.76
C VAL A 683 2.92 5.62 42.84
N TYR A 684 1.85 4.85 43.08
CA TYR A 684 0.61 4.96 42.31
C TYR A 684 -0.03 6.34 42.46
N ASP A 685 -0.12 6.86 43.68
CA ASP A 685 -0.72 8.17 43.94
C ASP A 685 0.15 9.31 43.34
N GLU A 686 1.48 9.14 43.27
CA GLU A 686 2.37 10.05 42.56
C GLU A 686 2.17 10.02 41.04
N LEU A 687 2.03 8.82 40.45
CA LEU A 687 1.73 8.65 39.03
C LEU A 687 0.43 9.37 38.66
N VAL A 688 -0.63 9.20 39.46
CA VAL A 688 -1.92 9.84 39.21
C VAL A 688 -1.78 11.37 39.27
N ARG A 689 -1.05 11.92 40.25
CA ARG A 689 -0.81 13.38 40.35
C ARG A 689 -0.02 13.94 39.16
N ASN A 690 0.88 13.16 38.58
CA ASN A 690 1.74 13.55 37.46
C ASN A 690 1.39 12.77 36.18
N ILE A 691 0.10 12.54 35.92
CA ILE A 691 -0.37 11.67 34.84
C ILE A 691 0.16 12.03 33.45
N SER A 692 0.33 13.33 33.17
CA SER A 692 0.79 13.81 31.86
C SER A 692 2.31 13.88 31.72
N THR A 693 3.06 13.46 32.73
CA THR A 693 4.53 13.53 32.74
C THR A 693 5.11 12.22 32.21
N GLY A 694 5.95 12.31 31.17
CA GLY A 694 6.65 11.17 30.60
C GLY A 694 5.71 10.01 30.27
N ILE A 695 6.02 8.83 30.81
CA ILE A 695 5.29 7.57 30.56
C ILE A 695 4.22 7.25 31.63
N ASN A 696 3.92 8.20 32.53
CA ASN A 696 3.07 7.94 33.70
C ASN A 696 1.64 7.52 33.33
N GLY A 697 1.03 8.17 32.33
CA GLY A 697 -0.30 7.81 31.84
C GLY A 697 -0.36 6.37 31.29
N ASP A 698 0.69 5.91 30.62
CA ASP A 698 0.78 4.55 30.10
C ASP A 698 0.95 3.52 31.21
N ILE A 699 1.76 3.83 32.23
CA ILE A 699 1.93 2.97 33.41
C ILE A 699 0.56 2.76 34.08
N ILE A 700 -0.22 3.81 34.29
CA ILE A 700 -1.56 3.73 34.88
C ILE A 700 -2.52 2.92 34.01
N LEU A 701 -2.45 3.09 32.69
CA LEU A 701 -3.25 2.31 31.75
C LEU A 701 -2.92 0.81 31.84
N TYR A 702 -1.64 0.44 31.82
CA TYR A 702 -1.21 -0.95 31.96
C TYR A 702 -1.58 -1.53 33.34
N LEU A 703 -1.43 -0.76 34.42
CA LEU A 703 -1.86 -1.14 35.77
C LEU A 703 -3.36 -1.47 35.81
N SER A 704 -4.19 -0.58 35.27
CA SER A 704 -5.64 -0.77 35.20
C SER A 704 -6.00 -2.07 34.49
N LEU A 705 -5.31 -2.38 33.39
CA LEU A 705 -5.50 -3.59 32.59
C LEU A 705 -4.92 -4.87 33.23
N LEU A 706 -3.94 -4.75 34.13
CA LEU A 706 -3.36 -5.87 34.87
C LEU A 706 -4.24 -6.28 36.05
N GLU A 707 -4.89 -5.34 36.71
CA GLU A 707 -5.59 -5.58 37.97
C GLU A 707 -7.09 -5.85 37.83
N ASN A 708 -7.71 -5.43 36.71
CA ASN A 708 -9.18 -5.45 36.55
C ASN A 708 -9.93 -4.83 37.75
N ASN A 709 -9.30 -3.90 38.48
CA ASN A 709 -9.79 -3.39 39.75
C ASN A 709 -10.50 -2.04 39.60
N ILE A 710 -11.81 -2.05 39.84
CA ILE A 710 -12.70 -0.89 39.73
C ILE A 710 -12.31 0.24 40.70
N ARG A 711 -11.72 -0.07 41.87
CA ARG A 711 -11.40 0.95 42.89
C ARG A 711 -10.38 1.96 42.41
N GLU A 712 -9.49 1.56 41.51
CA GLU A 712 -8.38 2.39 41.02
C GLU A 712 -8.84 3.32 39.92
N SER A 713 -9.79 2.83 39.12
CA SER A 713 -10.58 3.62 38.20
C SER A 713 -11.24 4.81 38.90
N LEU A 714 -11.67 4.65 40.17
CA LEU A 714 -12.30 5.72 40.94
C LEU A 714 -11.31 6.81 41.38
N LYS A 715 -10.10 6.44 41.80
CA LYS A 715 -9.06 7.42 42.15
C LYS A 715 -8.71 8.31 40.97
N ILE A 716 -8.67 7.74 39.76
CA ILE A 716 -8.42 8.48 38.52
C ILE A 716 -9.59 9.42 38.23
N VAL A 717 -10.82 8.94 38.34
CA VAL A 717 -12.03 9.76 38.18
C VAL A 717 -12.06 10.94 39.15
N GLU A 718 -11.73 10.71 40.42
CA GLU A 718 -11.66 11.75 41.46
C GLU A 718 -10.54 12.76 41.19
N ALA A 719 -9.32 12.28 40.87
CA ALA A 719 -8.19 13.14 40.52
C ALA A 719 -8.50 14.01 39.30
N SER A 720 -9.17 13.43 38.31
CA SER A 720 -9.60 14.11 37.10
C SER A 720 -10.63 15.21 37.37
N LYS A 721 -11.61 14.95 38.24
CA LYS A 721 -12.56 15.97 38.71
C LYS A 721 -11.87 17.11 39.44
N ASN A 722 -10.94 16.78 40.35
CA ASN A 722 -10.19 17.77 41.12
C ASN A 722 -9.32 18.65 40.22
N ASN A 723 -8.70 18.08 39.17
CA ASN A 723 -7.89 18.84 38.20
C ASN A 723 -8.70 19.92 37.46
N LEU A 724 -9.99 19.66 37.21
CA LEU A 724 -10.87 20.56 36.45
C LEU A 724 -11.96 21.23 37.30
N ILE A 725 -11.86 21.18 38.64
CA ILE A 725 -12.94 21.63 39.54
C ILE A 725 -13.26 23.13 39.39
N ASN A 726 -12.25 23.94 39.06
CA ASN A 726 -12.38 25.38 38.87
C ASN A 726 -12.52 25.79 37.39
N VAL A 727 -12.64 24.82 36.48
CA VAL A 727 -12.76 25.07 35.05
C VAL A 727 -14.23 25.01 34.65
N ASN A 728 -14.76 26.12 34.15
CA ASN A 728 -16.12 26.15 33.61
C ASN A 728 -16.23 25.34 32.32
N GLN A 729 -17.40 24.78 32.06
CA GLN A 729 -17.71 24.21 30.75
C GLN A 729 -17.87 25.32 29.72
N ILE A 730 -17.44 25.07 28.48
CA ILE A 730 -17.68 26.00 27.37
C ILE A 730 -19.18 26.08 27.05
N GLN A 731 -19.68 27.30 26.87
CA GLN A 731 -21.04 27.56 26.41
C GLN A 731 -21.03 28.18 25.02
N LEU A 732 -22.16 28.12 24.30
CA LEU A 732 -22.28 28.75 22.99
C LEU A 732 -21.99 30.27 23.01
N CYS A 733 -22.31 30.96 24.10
CA CYS A 733 -22.02 32.39 24.25
C CYS A 733 -20.52 32.71 24.36
N ASP A 734 -19.70 31.72 24.72
CA ASP A 734 -18.25 31.87 24.83
C ASP A 734 -17.56 31.82 23.46
N LEU A 735 -18.23 31.27 22.43
CA LEU A 735 -17.70 31.14 21.08
C LEU A 735 -17.66 32.47 20.34
N TYR A 736 -16.58 32.72 19.59
CA TYR A 736 -16.47 33.89 18.72
C TYR A 736 -17.52 33.83 17.58
N SER A 737 -17.71 32.64 17.00
CA SER A 737 -18.71 32.37 15.95
C SER A 737 -20.14 32.77 16.32
N ASN A 738 -20.49 32.75 17.60
CA ASN A 738 -21.82 33.17 18.07
C ASN A 738 -21.97 34.70 18.12
N LYS A 739 -20.86 35.45 18.12
CA LYS A 739 -20.82 36.92 18.10
C LYS A 739 -20.68 37.48 16.67
N SER A 740 -20.21 36.67 15.72
CA SER A 740 -20.11 37.05 14.31
C SER A 740 -21.45 36.86 13.61
N SER A 741 -22.07 37.95 13.18
CA SER A 741 -23.38 37.96 12.51
C SER A 741 -23.33 37.59 11.02
N SER A 742 -22.18 37.20 10.49
CA SER A 742 -21.99 37.19 9.03
C SER A 742 -20.92 36.25 8.50
N VAL A 743 -20.89 34.97 8.89
CA VAL A 743 -20.08 33.99 8.14
C VAL A 743 -20.75 32.62 8.10
N THR A 744 -21.32 32.25 6.95
CA THR A 744 -21.54 30.85 6.60
C THR A 744 -20.20 30.27 6.18
N VAL A 745 -19.55 29.49 7.04
CA VAL A 745 -18.35 28.73 6.64
C VAL A 745 -18.78 27.50 5.85
N ILE A 746 -19.33 27.68 4.64
CA ILE A 746 -19.40 26.61 3.64
C ILE A 746 -19.15 27.17 2.25
N SER A 747 -17.91 27.00 1.81
CA SER A 747 -17.43 26.72 0.45
C SER A 747 -16.10 27.43 0.20
N ASN A 748 -14.99 26.80 0.58
CA ASN A 748 -13.77 27.01 -0.18
C ASN A 748 -13.78 26.01 -1.34
N GLN A 749 -14.44 26.40 -2.44
CA GLN A 749 -14.43 25.64 -3.70
C GLN A 749 -13.04 25.57 -4.36
N GLU A 750 -12.01 26.27 -3.89
CA GLU A 750 -10.76 26.41 -4.66
C GLU A 750 -9.43 26.19 -3.91
N THR A 751 -9.41 25.70 -2.66
CA THR A 751 -8.11 25.54 -1.95
C THR A 751 -7.88 24.26 -1.15
N GLU A 752 -8.79 23.28 -1.21
CA GLU A 752 -8.61 22.02 -0.48
C GLU A 752 -8.04 20.87 -1.33
N ASN A 753 -7.94 21.05 -2.66
CA ASN A 753 -7.44 20.02 -3.58
C ASN A 753 -5.95 19.68 -3.42
N ILE A 754 -5.16 20.60 -2.85
CA ILE A 754 -3.71 20.42 -2.67
C ILE A 754 -3.38 19.86 -1.28
N ARG A 755 -4.35 19.85 -0.35
CA ARG A 755 -4.08 19.53 1.06
C ARG A 755 -4.24 18.06 1.42
N TYR A 756 -4.94 17.20 0.69
CA TYR A 756 -5.09 15.80 1.12
C TYR A 756 -3.84 14.94 0.81
N GLU A 757 -3.28 15.03 -0.40
CA GLU A 757 -1.95 14.47 -0.72
C GLU A 757 -0.86 15.11 0.16
N GLN A 758 -0.88 16.44 0.32
CA GLN A 758 0.04 17.11 1.24
C GLN A 758 -0.24 16.76 2.70
N ASN A 759 -1.45 16.42 3.13
CA ASN A 759 -1.73 16.06 4.52
C ASN A 759 -1.40 14.60 4.79
N GLU A 760 -1.60 13.67 3.86
CA GLU A 760 -1.15 12.28 4.05
C GLU A 760 0.38 12.21 3.99
N GLN A 761 1.03 12.90 3.03
CA GLN A 761 2.49 13.06 3.00
C GLN A 761 3.02 13.88 4.17
N ARG A 762 2.34 14.94 4.61
CA ARG A 762 2.72 15.66 5.86
C ARG A 762 2.49 14.80 7.07
N THR A 763 1.41 14.01 7.17
CA THR A 763 1.16 13.12 8.30
C THR A 763 2.21 12.02 8.32
N GLU A 764 2.58 11.45 7.18
CA GLU A 764 3.70 10.52 7.02
C GLU A 764 5.00 11.17 7.48
N LYS A 765 5.27 12.41 7.03
CA LYS A 765 6.46 13.16 7.41
C LYS A 765 6.45 13.58 8.89
N TYR A 766 5.31 13.94 9.47
CA TYR A 766 5.14 14.27 10.89
C TYR A 766 5.28 13.03 11.77
N GLU A 767 4.70 11.88 11.38
CA GLU A 767 4.93 10.60 12.05
C GLU A 767 6.44 10.26 11.97
N GLU A 768 7.08 10.37 10.80
CA GLU A 768 8.52 10.13 10.62
C GLU A 768 9.42 11.09 11.43
N GLU A 769 9.07 12.38 11.50
CA GLU A 769 9.78 13.40 12.29
C GLU A 769 9.60 13.16 13.80
N GLU A 770 8.38 12.89 14.29
CA GLU A 770 8.15 12.45 15.68
C GLU A 770 8.96 11.18 16.00
N PHE A 771 8.92 10.16 15.13
CA PHE A 771 9.65 8.91 15.33
C PHE A 771 11.17 9.08 15.42
N ASN A 772 11.74 10.07 14.72
CA ASN A 772 13.18 10.35 14.74
C ASN A 772 13.60 11.23 15.93
N ASP A 773 12.74 12.15 16.38
CA ASP A 773 13.02 13.01 17.55
C ASP A 773 12.82 12.29 18.90
N ILE A 774 11.99 11.24 18.95
CA ILE A 774 11.72 10.44 20.16
C ILE A 774 12.97 9.70 20.67
N GLU A 775 13.97 9.41 19.83
CA GLU A 775 15.25 8.85 20.31
C GLU A 775 16.05 9.83 21.20
N LYS A 776 15.62 11.09 21.33
CA LYS A 776 16.30 12.15 22.11
C LYS A 776 15.49 12.81 23.22
N VAL A 777 14.21 12.46 23.45
CA VAL A 777 13.39 13.15 24.47
C VAL A 777 13.68 12.58 25.87
N ASN A 778 14.07 13.46 26.81
CA ASN A 778 14.31 13.14 28.21
C ASN A 778 13.02 12.63 28.88
N PHE A 779 13.07 11.41 29.41
CA PHE A 779 11.99 10.69 30.10
C PHE A 779 11.40 11.42 31.33
N PHE A 780 12.11 12.44 31.85
CA PHE A 780 11.83 13.05 33.15
C PHE A 780 11.67 14.59 33.13
N ASP A 781 11.71 15.24 31.96
CA ASP A 781 11.59 16.71 31.90
C ASP A 781 10.12 17.17 32.01
N SER A 782 9.68 17.42 33.25
CA SER A 782 8.43 18.12 33.56
C SER A 782 8.59 19.64 33.69
N ASP A 783 9.81 20.16 33.68
CA ASP A 783 10.14 21.49 34.21
C ASP A 783 10.01 22.62 33.19
N SER A 784 9.64 22.31 31.93
CA SER A 784 9.50 23.30 30.86
C SER A 784 8.07 23.80 30.62
N LEU A 785 7.06 23.22 31.27
CA LEU A 785 5.64 23.56 31.05
C LEU A 785 5.13 24.61 32.06
N THR A 786 4.36 25.58 31.58
CA THR A 786 3.64 26.52 32.46
C THR A 786 2.52 25.80 33.25
N PRO A 787 2.05 26.35 34.40
CA PRO A 787 0.94 25.75 35.15
C PRO A 787 -0.34 25.52 34.32
N GLU A 788 -0.60 26.42 33.37
CA GLU A 788 -1.73 26.34 32.45
C GLU A 788 -1.54 25.19 31.44
N GLN A 789 -0.36 25.08 30.84
CA GLN A 789 -0.01 23.98 29.94
C GLN A 789 -0.08 22.62 30.65
N LYS A 790 0.40 22.55 31.90
CA LYS A 790 0.31 21.34 32.73
C LYS A 790 -1.15 20.97 33.03
N THR A 791 -2.01 21.95 33.29
CA THR A 791 -3.45 21.73 33.52
C THR A 791 -4.12 21.15 32.27
N ILE A 792 -3.84 21.70 31.09
CA ILE A 792 -4.36 21.21 29.80
C ILE A 792 -3.86 19.79 29.51
N SER A 793 -2.56 19.56 29.67
CA SER A 793 -1.93 18.25 29.42
C SER A 793 -2.49 17.16 30.34
N ASN A 794 -2.65 17.47 31.63
CA ASN A 794 -3.33 16.59 32.60
C ASN A 794 -4.79 16.33 32.20
N ALA A 795 -5.53 17.37 31.80
CA ALA A 795 -6.94 17.24 31.43
C ALA A 795 -7.14 16.27 30.25
N PHE A 796 -6.32 16.37 29.20
CA PHE A 796 -6.34 15.42 28.09
C PHE A 796 -5.95 14.00 28.52
N SER A 797 -4.89 13.85 29.31
CA SER A 797 -4.44 12.54 29.80
C SER A 797 -5.52 11.83 30.63
N TYR A 798 -6.20 12.58 31.50
CA TYR A 798 -7.32 12.04 32.26
C TYR A 798 -8.54 11.72 31.39
N LEU A 799 -8.90 12.57 30.42
CA LEU A 799 -10.01 12.31 29.51
C LEU A 799 -9.76 11.02 28.71
N GLU A 800 -8.56 10.88 28.15
CA GLU A 800 -8.14 9.69 27.41
C GLU A 800 -8.27 8.44 28.30
N LEU A 801 -7.74 8.50 29.53
CA LEU A 801 -7.76 7.37 30.42
C LEU A 801 -9.18 7.03 30.89
N ASN A 802 -10.03 8.02 31.21
CA ASN A 802 -11.45 7.81 31.53
C ASN A 802 -12.22 7.17 30.36
N CYS A 803 -11.94 7.58 29.12
CA CYS A 803 -12.52 6.97 27.92
C CYS A 803 -12.14 5.48 27.83
N LYS A 804 -10.83 5.17 27.98
CA LYS A 804 -10.30 3.80 27.92
C LYS A 804 -10.82 2.92 29.07
N LEU A 805 -10.94 3.48 30.27
CA LEU A 805 -11.50 2.78 31.44
C LEU A 805 -12.97 2.42 31.21
N PHE A 806 -13.78 3.36 30.71
CA PHE A 806 -15.20 3.12 30.47
C PHE A 806 -15.44 2.05 29.40
N SER A 807 -14.64 2.03 28.32
CA SER A 807 -14.77 1.04 27.25
C SER A 807 -14.30 -0.36 27.67
N ASN A 808 -13.23 -0.46 28.47
CA ASN A 808 -12.65 -1.74 28.89
C ASN A 808 -13.36 -2.39 30.07
N PHE A 809 -13.81 -1.60 31.06
CA PHE A 809 -14.38 -2.13 32.31
C PHE A 809 -15.90 -2.02 32.37
N TYR A 810 -16.58 -1.67 31.27
CA TYR A 810 -18.03 -1.45 31.23
C TYR A 810 -18.85 -2.57 31.92
N ARG A 811 -18.51 -3.85 31.72
CA ARG A 811 -19.25 -4.96 32.35
C ARG A 811 -19.06 -5.04 33.87
N ASN A 812 -17.91 -4.59 34.36
CA ASN A 812 -17.52 -4.69 35.76
C ASN A 812 -17.87 -3.42 36.55
N LEU A 813 -18.13 -2.29 35.89
CA LEU A 813 -18.54 -1.06 36.56
C LEU A 813 -19.96 -1.17 37.16
N LYS A 814 -20.13 -0.72 38.41
CA LYS A 814 -21.47 -0.59 39.02
C LYS A 814 -22.26 0.53 38.34
N LEU A 815 -23.59 0.44 38.39
CA LEU A 815 -24.52 1.35 37.69
C LEU A 815 -24.28 2.84 38.00
N ASN A 816 -24.07 3.18 39.28
CA ASN A 816 -23.77 4.54 39.70
C ASN A 816 -22.49 5.08 39.03
N TYR A 817 -21.43 4.27 39.01
CA TYR A 817 -20.17 4.65 38.37
C TYR A 817 -20.27 4.74 36.85
N LYS A 818 -21.10 3.91 36.20
CA LYS A 818 -21.36 4.05 34.77
C LYS A 818 -21.97 5.42 34.45
N ASN A 819 -23.00 5.81 35.20
CA ASN A 819 -23.68 7.09 34.99
C ASN A 819 -22.74 8.26 35.27
N GLU A 820 -21.96 8.17 36.34
CA GLU A 820 -20.97 9.17 36.71
C GLU A 820 -19.87 9.35 35.65
N LEU A 821 -19.32 8.25 35.13
CA LEU A 821 -18.32 8.29 34.05
C LEU A 821 -18.88 8.88 32.76
N VAL A 822 -20.08 8.47 32.33
CA VAL A 822 -20.69 9.04 31.12
C VAL A 822 -20.92 10.54 31.28
N GLU A 823 -21.47 10.98 32.41
CA GLU A 823 -21.66 12.40 32.71
C GLU A 823 -20.32 13.16 32.71
N LEU A 824 -19.28 12.56 33.29
CA LEU A 824 -17.95 13.12 33.33
C LEU A 824 -17.33 13.29 31.94
N LEU A 825 -17.50 12.33 31.02
CA LEU A 825 -16.97 12.43 29.65
C LEU A 825 -17.53 13.65 28.90
N TYR A 826 -18.82 13.94 29.06
CA TYR A 826 -19.44 15.12 28.49
C TYR A 826 -18.92 16.41 29.13
N ILE A 827 -18.91 16.47 30.47
CA ILE A 827 -18.46 17.65 31.22
C ILE A 827 -17.00 17.97 30.92
N GLN A 828 -16.11 16.98 30.98
CA GLN A 828 -14.67 17.16 30.78
C GLN A 828 -14.34 17.59 29.36
N SER A 829 -15.02 17.02 28.35
CA SER A 829 -14.84 17.46 26.97
C SER A 829 -15.16 18.96 26.84
N ASN A 830 -16.23 19.43 27.47
CA ASN A 830 -16.60 20.85 27.46
C ASN A 830 -15.64 21.73 28.27
N GLN A 831 -15.11 21.24 29.38
CA GLN A 831 -14.10 21.96 30.18
C GLN A 831 -12.78 22.10 29.42
N ILE A 832 -12.33 21.04 28.73
CA ILE A 832 -11.13 21.05 27.88
C ILE A 832 -11.31 22.02 26.72
N LEU A 833 -12.46 22.00 26.06
CA LEU A 833 -12.77 22.98 25.01
C LEU A 833 -12.72 24.42 25.54
N ASN A 834 -13.21 24.67 26.75
CA ASN A 834 -13.10 25.99 27.37
C ASN A 834 -11.64 26.40 27.59
N LEU A 835 -10.78 25.49 28.07
CA LEU A 835 -9.35 25.76 28.26
C LEU A 835 -8.63 26.10 26.95
N LEU A 836 -9.06 25.52 25.82
CA LEU A 836 -8.45 25.76 24.51
C LEU A 836 -9.00 27.02 23.83
N ILE A 837 -10.32 27.22 23.86
CA ILE A 837 -11.00 28.24 23.05
C ILE A 837 -11.08 29.57 23.79
N ALA A 838 -11.40 29.59 25.09
CA ALA A 838 -11.63 30.85 25.80
C ALA A 838 -10.41 31.80 25.83
N PRO A 839 -9.16 31.33 26.03
CA PRO A 839 -7.99 32.19 25.91
C PRO A 839 -7.83 32.77 24.51
N PHE A 840 -8.07 31.94 23.48
CA PHE A 840 -7.97 32.32 22.08
C PHE A 840 -9.00 33.38 21.68
N VAL A 841 -10.24 33.24 22.16
CA VAL A 841 -11.31 34.23 21.95
C VAL A 841 -11.02 35.53 22.70
N LYS A 842 -10.48 35.47 23.92
CA LYS A 842 -10.10 36.68 24.69
C LYS A 842 -9.00 37.49 24.01
N GLN A 843 -8.07 36.82 23.34
CA GLN A 843 -6.94 37.43 22.63
C GLN A 843 -7.24 37.70 21.15
N TYR A 844 -8.51 37.62 20.72
CA TYR A 844 -8.89 37.74 19.31
C TYR A 844 -8.32 38.99 18.65
N ASP A 845 -8.50 40.17 19.25
CA ASP A 845 -8.06 41.43 18.65
C ASP A 845 -6.53 41.51 18.51
N GLU A 846 -5.78 41.03 19.51
CA GLU A 846 -4.31 41.01 19.47
C GLU A 846 -3.78 40.05 18.38
N ILE A 847 -4.34 38.84 18.31
CA ILE A 847 -3.97 37.84 17.31
C ILE A 847 -4.35 38.31 15.91
N ARG A 848 -5.54 38.90 15.76
CA ARG A 848 -6.02 39.49 14.51
C ARG A 848 -5.02 40.51 14.00
N ASP A 849 -4.64 41.48 14.81
CA ASP A 849 -3.80 42.58 14.38
C ASP A 849 -2.39 42.09 13.99
N LEU A 850 -1.83 41.13 14.73
CA LEU A 850 -0.54 40.50 14.40
C LEU A 850 -0.58 39.72 13.08
N VAL A 851 -1.60 38.88 12.87
CA VAL A 851 -1.71 38.04 11.67
C VAL A 851 -2.03 38.88 10.43
N ILE A 852 -2.90 39.87 10.56
CA ILE A 852 -3.26 40.76 9.45
C ILE A 852 -2.08 41.62 9.03
N GLN A 853 -1.31 42.18 9.97
CA GLN A 853 -0.08 42.91 9.64
C GLN A 853 0.88 42.06 8.81
N LYS A 854 1.04 40.77 9.19
CA LYS A 854 1.87 39.83 8.43
C LYS A 854 1.29 39.54 7.04
N MET A 855 -0.02 39.27 6.93
CA MET A 855 -0.68 39.03 5.64
C MET A 855 -0.59 40.23 4.69
N ILE A 856 -0.76 41.46 5.20
CA ILE A 856 -0.62 42.70 4.43
C ILE A 856 0.83 42.85 3.94
N SER A 857 1.83 42.55 4.78
CA SER A 857 3.25 42.61 4.39
C SER A 857 3.61 41.64 3.26
N ASP A 858 2.92 40.50 3.17
CA ASP A 858 3.14 39.49 2.12
C ASP A 858 2.35 39.79 0.84
N MET A 859 1.14 40.34 0.94
CA MET A 859 0.32 40.69 -0.23
C MET A 859 0.73 42.01 -0.90
N SER A 860 1.19 43.00 -0.13
CA SER A 860 1.67 44.29 -0.67
C SER A 860 2.87 44.14 -1.62
N LYS A 861 3.63 43.03 -1.53
CA LYS A 861 4.72 42.69 -2.45
C LYS A 861 4.25 42.19 -3.83
N LYS A 862 2.96 41.93 -4.02
CA LYS A 862 2.42 41.19 -5.19
C LYS A 862 1.26 41.88 -5.94
N SER A 863 0.73 43.03 -5.51
CA SER A 863 -0.50 43.59 -6.12
C SER A 863 -0.58 45.13 -6.20
N LEU A 864 -1.27 45.64 -7.23
CA LEU A 864 -1.58 47.06 -7.52
C LEU A 864 -2.94 47.54 -6.93
N THR A 865 -3.45 46.92 -5.85
CA THR A 865 -4.73 47.27 -5.19
C THR A 865 -4.54 48.22 -4.00
N SER A 866 -5.57 48.99 -3.61
CA SER A 866 -5.52 49.91 -2.47
C SER A 866 -5.33 49.16 -1.14
N GLU A 867 -4.57 49.77 -0.22
CA GLU A 867 -4.22 49.17 1.08
C GLU A 867 -5.46 48.83 1.92
N ASP A 868 -6.51 49.65 1.84
CA ASP A 868 -7.78 49.44 2.54
C ASP A 868 -8.58 48.23 2.02
N GLU A 869 -8.54 47.95 0.71
CA GLU A 869 -9.21 46.76 0.15
C GLU A 869 -8.47 45.46 0.51
N ILE A 870 -7.14 45.50 0.52
CA ILE A 870 -6.30 44.37 0.95
C ILE A 870 -6.57 44.09 2.43
N ARG A 871 -6.61 45.12 3.27
CA ARG A 871 -6.89 44.98 4.70
C ARG A 871 -8.27 44.34 4.94
N LYS A 872 -9.33 44.83 4.29
CA LYS A 872 -10.67 44.27 4.44
C LYS A 872 -10.77 42.81 3.99
N LYS A 873 -10.04 42.41 2.94
CA LYS A 873 -9.95 41.00 2.53
C LYS A 873 -9.20 40.15 3.55
N CYS A 874 -8.09 40.65 4.11
CA CYS A 874 -7.34 39.96 5.16
C CYS A 874 -8.18 39.78 6.43
N GLU A 875 -8.95 40.80 6.83
CA GLU A 875 -9.87 40.74 7.98
C GLU A 875 -10.92 39.64 7.81
N ASN A 876 -11.59 39.58 6.64
CA ASN A 876 -12.57 38.54 6.35
C ASN A 876 -11.94 37.13 6.30
N LEU A 877 -10.75 37.01 5.71
CA LEU A 877 -10.04 35.73 5.63
C LEU A 877 -9.59 35.25 7.01
N PHE A 878 -9.07 36.15 7.84
CA PHE A 878 -8.70 35.85 9.22
C PHE A 878 -9.91 35.40 10.04
N GLU A 879 -11.04 36.12 9.95
CA GLU A 879 -12.27 35.75 10.66
C GLU A 879 -12.77 34.35 10.27
N LYS A 880 -12.76 34.03 8.97
CA LYS A 880 -13.07 32.68 8.47
C LYS A 880 -12.09 31.63 9.00
N MET A 881 -10.80 31.91 9.01
CA MET A 881 -9.78 31.01 9.56
C MET A 881 -9.98 30.78 11.07
N PHE A 882 -10.33 31.84 11.80
CA PHE A 882 -10.55 31.78 13.25
C PHE A 882 -11.75 30.89 13.58
N ILE A 883 -12.90 31.10 12.91
CA ILE A 883 -14.09 30.26 13.07
C ILE A 883 -13.81 28.82 12.65
N PHE A 884 -13.03 28.61 11.58
CA PHE A 884 -12.63 27.28 11.13
C PHE A 884 -11.79 26.54 12.19
N ILE A 885 -10.80 27.20 12.81
CA ILE A 885 -9.99 26.63 13.89
C ILE A 885 -10.87 26.31 15.10
N GLU A 886 -11.77 27.23 15.49
CA GLU A 886 -12.73 27.03 16.58
C GLU A 886 -13.59 25.77 16.33
N TYR A 887 -14.20 25.65 15.15
CA TYR A 887 -15.07 24.52 14.81
C TYR A 887 -14.32 23.19 14.74
N ASN A 888 -13.13 23.14 14.13
CA ASN A 888 -12.36 21.91 14.07
C ASN A 888 -11.87 21.47 15.45
N THR A 889 -11.48 22.40 16.32
CA THR A 889 -11.10 22.08 17.70
C THR A 889 -12.25 21.41 18.45
N ILE A 890 -13.49 21.92 18.31
CA ILE A 890 -14.70 21.31 18.88
C ILE A 890 -14.91 19.89 18.35
N ILE A 891 -14.88 19.74 17.02
CA ILE A 891 -15.14 18.45 16.38
C ILE A 891 -14.05 17.43 16.74
N ASP A 892 -12.78 17.83 16.80
CA ASP A 892 -11.66 16.92 17.07
C ASP A 892 -11.64 16.43 18.52
N VAL A 893 -11.84 17.31 19.51
CA VAL A 893 -11.94 16.89 20.92
C VAL A 893 -13.10 15.89 21.10
N TYR A 894 -14.29 16.21 20.58
CA TYR A 894 -15.42 15.30 20.68
C TYR A 894 -15.23 14.01 19.88
N ASN A 895 -14.57 14.07 18.73
CA ASN A 895 -14.30 12.89 17.94
C ASN A 895 -13.34 11.95 18.68
N VAL A 896 -12.25 12.46 19.26
CA VAL A 896 -11.32 11.69 20.10
C VAL A 896 -12.06 11.04 21.27
N THR A 897 -12.87 11.80 22.03
CA THR A 897 -13.70 11.26 23.11
C THR A 897 -14.60 10.14 22.59
N SER A 898 -15.26 10.34 21.45
CA SER A 898 -16.17 9.35 20.87
C SER A 898 -15.46 8.06 20.46
N ILE A 899 -14.24 8.13 19.91
CA ILE A 899 -13.50 6.96 19.43
C ILE A 899 -13.03 6.11 20.62
N LEU A 900 -12.43 6.76 21.61
CA LEU A 900 -11.77 6.07 22.72
C LEU A 900 -12.75 5.46 23.72
N SER A 901 -13.93 6.08 23.91
CA SER A 901 -14.91 5.63 24.90
C SER A 901 -15.93 4.62 24.35
N THR A 902 -16.07 4.47 23.03
CA THR A 902 -17.14 3.65 22.43
C THR A 902 -16.71 2.20 22.20
N CYS A 903 -17.52 1.26 22.67
CA CYS A 903 -17.50 -0.15 22.26
C CYS A 903 -18.94 -0.67 22.05
N LYS A 904 -19.09 -1.81 21.37
CA LYS A 904 -20.42 -2.41 21.07
C LYS A 904 -21.29 -2.59 22.31
N GLN A 905 -20.68 -2.77 23.48
CA GLN A 905 -21.36 -3.08 24.74
C GLN A 905 -21.87 -1.85 25.47
N ASN A 906 -21.17 -0.71 25.36
CA ASN A 906 -21.44 0.49 26.15
C ASN A 906 -22.10 1.62 25.33
N ILE A 907 -22.14 1.49 24.01
CA ILE A 907 -22.61 2.54 23.10
C ILE A 907 -24.06 2.97 23.37
N ASP A 908 -24.92 2.01 23.70
CA ASP A 908 -26.31 2.30 24.09
C ASP A 908 -26.39 3.14 25.36
N TRP A 909 -25.42 2.98 26.27
CA TRP A 909 -25.36 3.73 27.50
C TRP A 909 -24.90 5.17 27.25
N LEU A 910 -23.89 5.36 26.40
CA LEU A 910 -23.38 6.68 25.99
C LEU A 910 -24.48 7.49 25.28
N ILE A 911 -25.25 6.85 24.39
CA ILE A 911 -26.31 7.51 23.62
C ILE A 911 -27.52 7.87 24.49
N LYS A 912 -27.82 7.08 25.52
CA LYS A 912 -28.95 7.31 26.44
C LYS A 912 -28.78 8.55 27.32
N TYR A 913 -27.56 9.08 27.45
CA TYR A 913 -27.36 10.36 28.11
C TYR A 913 -28.20 11.42 27.40
N ASN A 914 -29.13 12.05 28.11
CA ASN A 914 -30.14 12.96 27.55
C ASN A 914 -30.27 14.27 28.35
N LYS A 915 -29.31 14.56 29.24
CA LYS A 915 -29.27 15.78 30.06
C LYS A 915 -28.67 16.96 29.24
N PHE A 916 -29.24 17.26 28.07
CA PHE A 916 -28.77 18.37 27.24
C PHE A 916 -29.92 19.03 26.49
N GLU A 917 -29.77 20.33 26.20
CA GLU A 917 -30.73 21.11 25.43
C GLU A 917 -30.39 21.13 23.93
N ALA A 918 -31.36 21.47 23.07
CA ALA A 918 -31.17 21.48 21.61
C ALA A 918 -30.16 22.52 21.09
N ASN A 919 -29.70 23.43 21.97
CA ASN A 919 -28.69 24.45 21.68
C ASN A 919 -27.47 24.29 22.61
N ASP A 920 -27.16 23.06 23.01
CA ASP A 920 -25.96 22.73 23.78
C ASP A 920 -24.93 22.07 22.86
N LEU A 921 -23.64 22.39 23.01
CA LEU A 921 -22.55 21.74 22.26
C LEU A 921 -22.49 20.23 22.54
N THR A 922 -22.99 19.80 23.69
CA THR A 922 -23.11 18.40 24.14
C THR A 922 -23.89 17.53 23.13
N ILE A 923 -24.81 18.11 22.33
CA ILE A 923 -25.52 17.36 21.30
C ILE A 923 -24.58 16.84 20.21
N LEU A 924 -23.46 17.54 19.95
CA LEU A 924 -22.50 17.17 18.91
C LEU A 924 -21.72 15.92 19.31
N LEU A 925 -21.30 15.82 20.58
CA LEU A 925 -20.69 14.60 21.11
C LEU A 925 -21.69 13.42 21.10
N ASN A 926 -22.97 13.66 21.43
CA ASN A 926 -24.01 12.63 21.30
C ASN A 926 -24.21 12.17 19.85
N LEU A 927 -24.20 13.09 18.87
CA LEU A 927 -24.25 12.73 17.45
C LEU A 927 -23.08 11.85 17.03
N LEU A 928 -21.87 12.13 17.49
CA LEU A 928 -20.69 11.31 17.20
C LEU A 928 -20.77 9.91 17.84
N PHE A 929 -21.40 9.76 19.02
CA PHE A 929 -21.72 8.44 19.57
C PHE A 929 -22.76 7.70 18.74
N ILE A 930 -23.83 8.38 18.31
CA ILE A 930 -24.88 7.80 17.46
C ILE A 930 -24.30 7.34 16.12
N GLN A 931 -23.42 8.15 15.51
CA GLN A 931 -22.71 7.84 14.27
C GLN A 931 -21.99 6.49 14.35
N ARG A 932 -21.42 6.16 15.52
CA ARG A 932 -20.71 4.89 15.75
C ARG A 932 -21.62 3.70 15.97
N LYS A 933 -22.91 3.90 16.25
CA LYS A 933 -23.86 2.81 16.48
C LYS A 933 -24.51 2.33 15.21
N ASN A 934 -25.17 3.25 14.51
CA ASN A 934 -26.02 2.90 13.37
C ASN A 934 -26.22 4.13 12.47
N LYS A 935 -25.97 3.94 11.18
CA LYS A 935 -26.10 4.95 10.12
C LYS A 935 -27.52 5.55 10.01
N GLU A 936 -28.56 4.72 10.05
CA GLU A 936 -29.95 5.16 9.94
C GLU A 936 -30.32 6.06 11.12
N MET A 937 -29.97 5.60 12.34
CA MET A 937 -30.21 6.37 13.56
C MET A 937 -29.43 7.69 13.58
N PHE A 938 -28.22 7.71 13.01
CA PHE A 938 -27.44 8.93 12.82
C PHE A 938 -28.11 9.92 11.89
N TYR A 939 -28.64 9.46 10.76
CA TYR A 939 -29.34 10.31 9.81
C TYR A 939 -30.61 10.92 10.40
N ASP A 940 -31.38 10.13 11.13
CA ASP A 940 -32.60 10.61 11.79
C ASP A 940 -32.28 11.64 12.87
N LYS A 941 -31.26 11.37 13.69
CA LYS A 941 -30.85 12.28 14.77
C LYS A 941 -30.22 13.57 14.25
N ILE A 942 -29.44 13.53 13.18
CA ILE A 942 -28.94 14.73 12.51
C ILE A 942 -30.10 15.60 12.04
N LYS A 943 -31.10 15.02 11.36
CA LYS A 943 -32.27 15.77 10.87
C LYS A 943 -33.06 16.37 12.04
N ASP A 944 -33.26 15.59 13.10
CA ASP A 944 -34.01 16.01 14.30
C ASP A 944 -33.30 17.18 15.01
N PHE A 945 -32.02 17.03 15.33
CA PHE A 945 -31.25 18.07 16.02
C PHE A 945 -31.09 19.33 15.17
N TYR A 946 -30.86 19.18 13.86
CA TYR A 946 -30.79 20.34 12.97
C TYR A 946 -32.10 21.15 12.92
N LYS A 947 -33.25 20.47 12.89
CA LYS A 947 -34.58 21.12 12.89
C LYS A 947 -34.91 21.77 14.22
N LYS A 948 -34.54 21.13 15.33
CA LYS A 948 -34.81 21.63 16.69
C LYS A 948 -33.88 22.75 17.13
N SER A 949 -32.66 22.81 16.60
CA SER A 949 -31.69 23.84 16.98
C SER A 949 -32.07 25.20 16.38
N THR A 950 -32.02 26.24 17.21
CA THR A 950 -32.17 27.63 16.77
C THR A 950 -30.82 28.33 16.57
N SER A 951 -29.73 27.76 17.09
CA SER A 951 -28.37 28.28 16.92
C SER A 951 -27.82 28.00 15.52
N ILE A 952 -27.30 29.06 14.88
CA ILE A 952 -26.60 28.96 13.59
C ILE A 952 -25.30 28.17 13.75
N VAL A 953 -24.56 28.41 14.83
CA VAL A 953 -23.30 27.73 15.15
C VAL A 953 -23.48 26.22 15.24
N ILE A 954 -24.50 25.77 15.99
CA ILE A 954 -24.81 24.34 16.11
C ILE A 954 -25.19 23.74 14.75
N LYS A 955 -26.01 24.43 13.97
CA LYS A 955 -26.38 23.99 12.62
C LYS A 955 -25.18 23.82 11.71
N ASP A 956 -24.22 24.74 11.76
CA ASP A 956 -23.01 24.66 10.95
C ASP A 956 -22.06 23.56 11.44
N LEU A 957 -21.93 23.34 12.75
CA LEU A 957 -21.18 22.21 13.30
C LEU A 957 -21.81 20.85 12.92
N ILE A 958 -23.14 20.73 12.92
CA ILE A 958 -23.83 19.52 12.44
C ILE A 958 -23.53 19.26 10.95
N LYS A 959 -23.57 20.31 10.12
CA LYS A 959 -23.21 20.21 8.69
C LYS A 959 -21.75 19.75 8.52
N ALA A 960 -20.83 20.31 9.30
CA ALA A 960 -19.42 19.95 9.26
C ALA A 960 -19.18 18.48 9.65
N ILE A 961 -19.84 18.00 10.72
CA ILE A 961 -19.79 16.58 11.14
C ILE A 961 -20.31 15.68 10.02
N PHE A 962 -21.44 16.02 9.40
CA PHE A 962 -22.01 15.22 8.31
C PHE A 962 -21.13 15.21 7.06
N ASN A 963 -20.55 16.35 6.67
CA ASN A 963 -19.61 16.43 5.56
C ASN A 963 -18.37 15.57 5.82
N ARG A 964 -17.78 15.66 7.01
CA ARG A 964 -16.64 14.80 7.42
C ARG A 964 -17.00 13.32 7.35
N TYR A 965 -18.22 12.94 7.74
CA TYR A 965 -18.71 11.56 7.65
C TYR A 965 -18.84 11.05 6.20
N LEU A 966 -19.34 11.88 5.28
CA LEU A 966 -19.49 11.51 3.86
C LEU A 966 -18.13 11.29 3.18
N ILE A 967 -17.18 12.18 3.47
CA ILE A 967 -15.79 12.17 2.98
C ILE A 967 -15.07 10.91 3.50
N SER A 968 -15.03 10.74 4.82
CA SER A 968 -14.27 9.65 5.47
C SER A 968 -14.72 8.24 5.08
N ASN A 969 -15.96 8.07 4.61
CA ASN A 969 -16.55 6.78 4.27
C ASN A 969 -16.78 6.58 2.76
N ASN A 970 -16.39 7.54 1.91
CA ASN A 970 -16.57 7.50 0.44
C ASN A 970 -17.98 7.04 0.01
N ILE A 971 -19.02 7.53 0.70
CA ILE A 971 -20.40 7.05 0.54
C ILE A 971 -20.99 7.54 -0.79
N ASN A 972 -21.43 6.62 -1.65
CA ASN A 972 -22.26 6.94 -2.80
C ASN A 972 -23.58 7.59 -2.33
N ILE A 973 -23.86 8.82 -2.77
CA ILE A 973 -25.08 9.54 -2.38
C ILE A 973 -26.30 8.79 -2.93
N SER A 974 -27.03 8.11 -2.04
CA SER A 974 -28.30 7.46 -2.33
C SER A 974 -29.48 8.33 -1.90
N LYS A 975 -30.72 7.83 -2.06
CA LYS A 975 -31.94 8.55 -1.67
C LYS A 975 -31.94 8.99 -0.20
N GLU A 976 -31.32 8.21 0.68
CA GLU A 976 -31.26 8.49 2.12
C GLU A 976 -30.32 9.66 2.43
N GLU A 977 -29.11 9.66 1.87
CA GLU A 977 -28.14 10.77 1.98
C GLU A 977 -28.72 12.03 1.35
N TYR A 978 -29.41 11.92 0.21
CA TYR A 978 -30.10 13.06 -0.40
C TYR A 978 -31.12 13.70 0.54
N SER A 979 -31.87 12.89 1.30
CA SER A 979 -32.82 13.38 2.29
C SER A 979 -32.15 14.14 3.43
N VAL A 980 -30.96 13.70 3.87
CA VAL A 980 -30.17 14.41 4.89
C VAL A 980 -29.60 15.71 4.31
N ILE A 981 -28.93 15.65 3.15
CA ILE A 981 -28.36 16.82 2.44
C ILE A 981 -29.42 17.89 2.22
N SER A 982 -30.64 17.52 1.80
CA SER A 982 -31.73 18.46 1.62
C SER A 982 -32.20 19.09 2.93
N THR A 983 -32.24 18.31 4.02
CA THR A 983 -32.65 18.82 5.34
C THR A 983 -31.61 19.80 5.89
N LEU A 984 -30.32 19.50 5.70
CA LEU A 984 -29.20 20.32 6.12
C LEU A 984 -28.93 21.54 5.21
N GLN A 985 -29.68 21.68 4.11
CA GLN A 985 -29.52 22.75 3.13
C GLN A 985 -28.09 22.83 2.55
N LEU A 986 -27.43 21.68 2.37
CA LEU A 986 -26.10 21.60 1.78
C LEU A 986 -26.16 21.71 0.25
N ASN A 987 -25.16 22.36 -0.37
CA ASN A 987 -25.08 22.46 -1.81
C ASN A 987 -24.72 21.10 -2.43
N LYS A 988 -25.64 20.56 -3.22
CA LYS A 988 -25.52 19.23 -3.85
C LYS A 988 -24.30 19.12 -4.75
N LYS A 989 -23.99 20.17 -5.52
CA LYS A 989 -22.85 20.18 -6.44
C LYS A 989 -21.52 20.13 -5.68
N ASP A 990 -21.43 20.83 -4.56
CA ASP A 990 -20.18 20.92 -3.79
C ASP A 990 -19.83 19.59 -3.13
N VAL A 991 -20.84 18.91 -2.56
CA VAL A 991 -20.67 17.57 -1.98
C VAL A 991 -20.25 16.56 -3.05
N GLN A 992 -20.88 16.59 -4.23
CA GLN A 992 -20.53 15.69 -5.34
C GLN A 992 -19.13 15.98 -5.91
N ILE A 993 -18.75 17.25 -6.03
CA ILE A 993 -17.42 17.66 -6.50
C ILE A 993 -16.34 17.21 -5.51
N GLN A 994 -16.56 17.36 -4.20
CA GLN A 994 -15.64 16.88 -3.17
C GLN A 994 -15.46 15.36 -3.23
N GLN A 995 -16.55 14.58 -3.34
CA GLN A 995 -16.49 13.12 -3.47
C GLN A 995 -15.83 12.65 -4.76
N TYR A 996 -16.11 13.31 -5.89
CA TYR A 996 -15.51 12.98 -7.19
C TYR A 996 -14.00 13.22 -7.17
N LYS A 997 -13.55 14.31 -6.55
CA LYS A 997 -12.13 14.61 -6.36
C LYS A 997 -11.45 13.58 -5.44
N GLU A 998 -12.10 13.13 -4.37
CA GLU A 998 -11.59 12.05 -3.52
C GLU A 998 -11.51 10.70 -4.23
N ARG A 999 -12.43 10.38 -5.14
CA ARG A 999 -12.35 9.15 -5.96
C ARG A 999 -11.17 9.19 -6.91
N MET A 1000 -10.98 10.32 -7.60
CA MET A 1000 -9.81 10.55 -8.45
C MET A 1000 -8.48 10.43 -7.69
N LEU A 1001 -8.45 10.85 -6.41
CA LEU A 1001 -7.27 10.71 -5.53
C LEU A 1001 -7.04 9.27 -5.08
N ASN A 1002 -8.09 8.53 -4.69
CA ASN A 1002 -7.99 7.12 -4.31
C ASN A 1002 -7.67 6.20 -5.51
N GLU A 1003 -8.09 6.57 -6.72
CA GLU A 1003 -7.74 5.84 -7.95
C GLU A 1003 -6.27 6.09 -8.33
N LYS A 1004 -5.72 7.29 -8.07
CA LYS A 1004 -4.28 7.56 -8.20
C LYS A 1004 -3.43 6.75 -7.21
N CYS A 1005 -3.82 6.65 -5.94
CA CYS A 1005 -3.12 5.81 -4.96
C CYS A 1005 -3.23 4.28 -5.21
N ASN A 1006 -4.02 3.85 -6.19
CA ASN A 1006 -4.04 2.44 -6.65
C ASN A 1006 -3.26 2.24 -7.96
N MET A 1007 -2.81 3.33 -8.60
CA MET A 1007 -1.92 3.31 -9.76
C MET A 1007 -0.45 3.58 -9.42
N ASP A 1008 -0.16 3.94 -8.16
CA ASP A 1008 1.17 3.95 -7.53
C ASP A 1008 1.26 2.85 -6.44
#